data_AF-A0A2R7T1Y1-F1
#
_entry.id   AF-A0A2R7T1Y1-F1
#
_cell.length_a   1.000
_cell.length_b   1.000
_cell.length_c   1.000
_cell.angle_alpha   90.00
_cell.angle_beta   90.00
_cell.angle_gamma   90.00
#
_symmetry.space_group_name_H-M   'P 1'
#
loop_
_entity.id
_entity.type
_entity.pdbx_description
1 polymer ?
#
loop_
_entity_poly.entity_id
_entity_poly.type
_entity_poly.pdbx_seq_one_letter_code
_entity_poly.pdbx_strand_id
1 'polypeptide(L)'
;MKRRHLGLASAMLAALTLASCAQLDESRALSPQPAPASAEASADAKRRVATAQAELTRKSQRKPKAERDATTVKWQVARATPAREDAFDQPQSAQTFFMEKRLPAGSTVLSPELYAAALQQAATMPVYSLPERRMLSTSGSLTQPSVVTQSSAAAQAAAVGSTGALNSAWQAMGPGNIGGRTRSLLIHPTSHNTMWAGSVAGGIWKTTDGGTTWVPKADLLINLAVNSMVLDPRNPNILFAGTGEGFFNGDAVRGAGILKSTDGGETWAQIPATATSDFYYVQKLIVSRGNPSRMYAATRTGIFRTVDAGSTWTKMVDGTGVNGCMDLAVQTDRALAYVFASCGTFAQGTVYRALDTSSAQTWAPVMSVPSQGRTTLAIAPSNQSVIYALASSTAPGSFQDGLLGVYRSTTSGAAGSFTARVTNTSATTLNRLLLSNPVIALLTPCGFGTSSFNNQGWYDNIIVVDPTNPDTVWVGGVDLFRSDDGGANFGQASHWWFGRGVDKEYNHADHHLLVFHPGYDGVSNKVMFSTNDGGIFKTANAKAPVAYSPDPVNPASPVCGNTPADVMAWTELNNGYQVTQFYHGVHYPSGDTVLGGTQDNGTLRGGPAAPNAWAAVRGGDGGYVALNPNNTNMLWTNTTNMNLQRSINGGATGAPFTSGITEGQGNFLFIAPYAQDPANPANMWAAGATPWRTTQATAVPTVGNVWQQAGTFFGQRITAIAVAPSNSARVYMGGGTGSANNGRVFTTANALTSTGATPWTFGKPRADANVVSWLAVHPMQPGIVYATVSTFNSATGQGHVFRSTDFGATWARADGSGATGIPDVPVHTLVIDPNDT
;
A
#
# COMPACT_ATOMS: atom_id res chain seq x y z
N MET A 1 -49.98 -18.56 -40.49
CA MET A 1 -49.47 -17.65 -41.55
C MET A 1 -48.85 -16.39 -40.92
N LYS A 2 -48.10 -15.61 -41.72
CA LYS A 2 -47.49 -14.27 -41.51
C LYS A 2 -47.90 -13.38 -40.30
N ARG A 3 -46.85 -12.77 -39.68
CA ARG A 3 -46.70 -11.34 -39.20
C ARG A 3 -47.48 -10.91 -37.91
N ARG A 4 -46.91 -10.17 -36.95
CA ARG A 4 -46.39 -8.74 -36.87
C ARG A 4 -47.54 -7.70 -36.99
N HIS A 5 -47.63 -6.57 -36.28
CA HIS A 5 -46.70 -5.81 -35.37
C HIS A 5 -47.47 -4.77 -34.48
N LEU A 6 -46.76 -4.08 -33.57
CA LEU A 6 -46.99 -2.76 -32.86
C LEU A 6 -48.40 -2.09 -32.91
N GLY A 7 -49.00 -1.67 -31.78
CA GLY A 7 -48.87 -0.30 -31.18
C GLY A 7 -50.27 0.31 -30.84
N LEU A 8 -50.47 1.53 -30.30
CA LEU A 8 -49.59 2.53 -29.61
C LEU A 8 -50.41 3.69 -28.96
N ALA A 9 -49.83 4.39 -27.96
CA ALA A 9 -50.07 5.79 -27.47
C ALA A 9 -51.42 6.30 -26.83
N SER A 10 -51.32 6.67 -25.54
CA SER A 10 -51.72 7.94 -24.85
C SER A 10 -53.07 8.70 -25.03
N ALA A 11 -53.76 9.04 -23.91
CA ALA A 11 -54.20 10.42 -23.50
C ALA A 11 -54.98 10.47 -22.13
N MET A 12 -55.22 11.68 -21.58
CA MET A 12 -55.99 12.01 -20.34
C MET A 12 -57.49 12.38 -20.65
N LEU A 13 -58.43 12.80 -19.76
CA LEU A 13 -58.45 13.49 -18.44
C LEU A 13 -59.86 13.49 -17.75
N ALA A 14 -59.96 13.65 -16.40
CA ALA A 14 -61.10 14.18 -15.57
C ALA A 14 -62.51 13.46 -15.52
N ALA A 15 -63.43 13.61 -14.53
CA ALA A 15 -63.42 13.97 -13.07
C ALA A 15 -64.85 13.87 -12.40
N LEU A 16 -64.94 14.00 -11.04
CA LEU A 16 -66.07 14.47 -10.15
C LEU A 16 -67.15 13.53 -9.45
N THR A 17 -67.36 13.76 -8.13
CA THR A 17 -68.58 13.57 -7.24
C THR A 17 -69.09 12.14 -6.85
N LEU A 18 -69.94 11.80 -5.83
CA LEU A 18 -70.47 12.28 -4.49
C LEU A 18 -71.27 11.09 -3.80
N ALA A 19 -71.93 11.01 -2.61
CA ALA A 19 -72.23 11.77 -1.35
C ALA A 19 -72.83 10.82 -0.23
N SER A 20 -73.22 11.35 0.98
CA SER A 20 -74.15 10.76 2.02
C SER A 20 -73.68 9.57 2.92
N CYS A 21 -74.21 9.21 4.12
CA CYS A 21 -75.13 9.81 5.14
C CYS A 21 -74.86 9.21 6.58
N ALA A 22 -75.75 9.32 7.62
CA ALA A 22 -75.45 9.00 9.05
C ALA A 22 -76.65 8.64 10.01
N GLN A 23 -76.38 8.57 11.35
CA GLN A 23 -77.26 8.51 12.58
C GLN A 23 -77.67 7.10 13.13
N LEU A 24 -77.93 6.79 14.43
CA LEU A 24 -77.86 7.52 15.75
C LEU A 24 -77.75 6.55 17.01
N ASP A 25 -78.06 7.02 18.24
CA ASP A 25 -77.84 6.42 19.62
C ASP A 25 -78.99 5.47 20.15
N GLU A 26 -79.19 5.02 21.43
CA GLU A 26 -78.77 5.41 22.82
C GLU A 26 -79.02 4.32 23.93
N SER A 27 -78.59 4.58 25.19
CA SER A 27 -79.09 4.08 26.51
C SER A 27 -78.49 2.81 27.18
N ARG A 28 -78.27 2.73 28.53
CA ARG A 28 -78.29 3.73 29.64
C ARG A 28 -77.46 3.27 30.87
N ALA A 29 -77.49 4.00 32.01
CA ALA A 29 -76.50 3.90 33.12
C ALA A 29 -77.06 4.10 34.56
N LEU A 30 -76.27 3.77 35.61
CA LEU A 30 -76.49 4.10 37.05
C LEU A 30 -75.17 4.25 37.85
N SER A 31 -75.17 4.98 38.98
CA SER A 31 -73.96 5.39 39.77
C SER A 31 -74.27 5.65 41.27
N PRO A 32 -73.28 6.01 42.13
CA PRO A 32 -73.13 7.43 42.53
C PRO A 32 -71.65 7.93 42.76
N GLN A 33 -71.51 9.12 43.35
CA GLN A 33 -70.34 10.04 43.41
C GLN A 33 -70.14 10.58 44.87
N PRO A 34 -69.31 11.62 45.23
CA PRO A 34 -68.48 12.56 44.43
C PRO A 34 -67.03 12.89 44.91
N ALA A 35 -66.19 13.26 43.92
CA ALA A 35 -65.46 14.53 43.69
C ALA A 35 -65.03 15.49 44.85
N PRO A 36 -64.14 16.48 44.61
CA PRO A 36 -63.43 16.86 43.37
C PRO A 36 -61.90 16.55 43.48
N ALA A 37 -60.93 17.10 42.72
CA ALA A 37 -60.81 18.12 41.66
C ALA A 37 -59.52 17.81 40.83
N SER A 38 -59.24 18.35 39.63
CA SER A 38 -60.00 19.11 38.61
C SER A 38 -59.15 19.18 37.31
N ALA A 39 -59.50 20.07 36.36
CA ALA A 39 -58.66 20.56 35.25
C ALA A 39 -58.04 19.56 34.23
N GLU A 40 -58.86 19.22 33.23
CA GLU A 40 -58.53 19.13 31.79
C GLU A 40 -57.50 18.10 31.25
N ALA A 41 -57.98 17.28 30.31
CA ALA A 41 -57.18 16.51 29.37
C ALA A 41 -57.55 16.88 27.92
N SER A 42 -56.57 17.30 27.10
CA SER A 42 -56.77 17.53 25.66
C SER A 42 -55.44 17.59 24.88
N ALA A 43 -55.14 16.58 24.05
CA ALA A 43 -54.13 16.68 22.97
C ALA A 43 -54.22 15.52 21.95
N ASP A 44 -54.12 14.27 22.40
CA ASP A 44 -53.69 13.16 21.53
C ASP A 44 -54.78 12.63 20.56
N ALA A 45 -56.04 13.04 20.73
CA ALA A 45 -57.13 12.69 19.81
C ALA A 45 -57.02 13.38 18.43
N LYS A 46 -56.21 14.44 18.29
CA LYS A 46 -55.88 15.04 16.97
C LYS A 46 -54.74 14.30 16.25
N ARG A 47 -54.15 13.26 16.85
CA ARG A 47 -52.87 12.68 16.40
C ARG A 47 -52.98 11.35 15.62
N ARG A 48 -54.18 10.81 15.41
CA ARG A 48 -54.39 9.49 14.77
C ARG A 48 -55.10 9.51 13.40
N VAL A 49 -55.39 10.69 12.85
CA VAL A 49 -55.91 10.85 11.46
C VAL A 49 -54.85 11.41 10.50
N ALA A 50 -53.73 11.93 11.01
CA ALA A 50 -52.60 12.40 10.19
C ALA A 50 -51.74 11.26 9.59
N THR A 51 -51.88 10.03 10.11
CA THR A 51 -50.90 8.94 9.90
C THR A 51 -51.21 8.02 8.72
N ALA A 52 -52.35 8.19 8.03
CA ALA A 52 -52.78 7.33 6.92
C ALA A 52 -52.72 8.02 5.54
N GLN A 53 -52.19 9.24 5.45
CA GLN A 53 -52.16 10.03 4.20
C GLN A 53 -50.75 10.55 3.84
N ALA A 54 -49.71 9.97 4.44
CA ALA A 54 -48.31 10.31 4.23
C ALA A 54 -47.54 9.32 3.31
N GLU A 55 -48.02 8.08 3.13
CA GLU A 55 -47.24 7.01 2.49
C GLU A 55 -47.36 6.91 0.94
N LEU A 56 -48.26 7.68 0.31
CA LEU A 56 -48.61 7.47 -1.11
C LEU A 56 -48.30 8.63 -2.08
N THR A 57 -47.62 9.71 -1.66
CA THR A 57 -47.25 10.80 -2.60
C THR A 57 -45.86 11.41 -2.31
N ARG A 58 -44.98 11.44 -3.33
CA ARG A 58 -43.56 11.93 -3.31
C ARG A 58 -42.65 11.12 -2.35
N LYS A 59 -41.69 10.32 -2.81
CA LYS A 59 -40.82 10.38 -4.01
C LYS A 59 -40.00 11.68 -4.08
N SER A 60 -38.69 11.58 -3.87
CA SER A 60 -37.67 12.65 -4.00
C SER A 60 -37.85 13.89 -3.10
N GLN A 61 -37.53 13.75 -1.81
CA GLN A 61 -36.97 14.89 -1.06
C GLN A 61 -35.44 14.90 -1.25
N ARG A 62 -34.89 16.02 -1.76
CA ARG A 62 -33.45 16.27 -1.78
C ARG A 62 -32.97 16.48 -0.33
N LYS A 63 -31.73 16.05 0.01
CA LYS A 63 -31.08 16.35 1.30
C LYS A 63 -31.32 17.82 1.72
N PRO A 64 -31.61 18.11 3.01
CA PRO A 64 -31.88 19.47 3.51
C PRO A 64 -30.81 20.47 3.11
N LYS A 65 -31.15 21.76 3.01
CA LYS A 65 -30.17 22.80 2.63
C LYS A 65 -28.95 22.79 3.57
N ALA A 66 -29.15 22.69 4.89
CA ALA A 66 -28.03 22.63 5.84
C ALA A 66 -27.10 21.41 5.64
N GLU A 67 -27.63 20.23 5.30
CA GLU A 67 -26.79 19.07 4.95
C GLU A 67 -26.10 19.24 3.58
N ARG A 68 -26.81 19.81 2.60
CA ARG A 68 -26.24 20.13 1.29
C ARG A 68 -25.13 21.14 1.42
N ASP A 69 -25.31 22.17 2.24
CA ASP A 69 -24.32 23.19 2.52
C ASP A 69 -23.16 22.60 3.34
N ALA A 70 -23.40 21.70 4.32
CA ALA A 70 -22.32 20.98 5.02
C ALA A 70 -21.53 20.04 4.10
N THR A 71 -22.20 19.33 3.19
CA THR A 71 -21.54 18.48 2.17
C THR A 71 -20.80 19.34 1.15
N THR A 72 -21.40 20.45 0.71
CA THR A 72 -20.80 21.39 -0.24
C THR A 72 -19.65 22.16 0.40
N VAL A 73 -19.67 22.43 1.71
CA VAL A 73 -18.54 22.98 2.46
C VAL A 73 -17.41 21.96 2.58
N LYS A 74 -17.69 20.66 2.75
CA LYS A 74 -16.63 19.62 2.62
C LYS A 74 -16.04 19.60 1.21
N TRP A 75 -16.86 19.59 0.16
CA TRP A 75 -16.41 19.67 -1.24
C TRP A 75 -15.72 21.01 -1.59
N GLN A 76 -16.10 22.11 -0.95
CA GLN A 76 -15.49 23.42 -1.14
C GLN A 76 -14.20 23.55 -0.36
N VAL A 77 -14.07 23.01 0.85
CA VAL A 77 -12.78 22.91 1.56
C VAL A 77 -11.80 22.08 0.74
N ALA A 78 -12.24 20.95 0.16
CA ALA A 78 -11.44 20.15 -0.77
C ALA A 78 -11.09 20.87 -2.10
N ARG A 79 -11.82 21.93 -2.48
CA ARG A 79 -11.54 22.77 -3.67
C ARG A 79 -10.92 24.13 -3.35
N ALA A 80 -10.89 24.55 -2.08
CA ALA A 80 -10.48 25.88 -1.63
C ALA A 80 -9.08 25.90 -1.03
N THR A 81 -8.22 24.97 -1.45
CA THR A 81 -6.77 25.06 -1.30
C THR A 81 -6.11 25.17 -2.68
N PRO A 82 -6.18 26.31 -3.40
CA PRO A 82 -5.53 26.47 -4.71
C PRO A 82 -4.00 26.48 -4.63
N ALA A 83 -3.44 26.61 -3.42
CA ALA A 83 -2.05 26.30 -3.12
C ALA A 83 -1.84 24.77 -3.13
N ARG A 84 -1.70 24.19 -4.33
CA ARG A 84 -1.22 22.81 -4.50
C ARG A 84 0.10 22.63 -3.75
N GLU A 85 0.22 21.53 -3.00
CA GLU A 85 1.21 20.47 -3.23
C GLU A 85 1.10 19.36 -2.18
N ASP A 86 -0.11 18.89 -1.89
CA ASP A 86 -0.26 17.51 -1.39
C ASP A 86 0.22 16.58 -2.50
N ALA A 87 1.50 16.20 -2.38
CA ALA A 87 2.24 15.46 -3.38
C ALA A 87 1.77 14.01 -3.38
N PHE A 88 0.78 13.75 -4.24
CA PHE A 88 0.43 12.40 -4.68
C PHE A 88 1.67 11.71 -5.27
N ASP A 89 1.68 10.38 -5.18
CA ASP A 89 2.75 9.43 -5.55
C ASP A 89 3.92 10.00 -6.39
N GLN A 90 5.13 9.88 -5.83
CA GLN A 90 6.40 10.23 -6.47
C GLN A 90 7.37 9.03 -6.46
N PRO A 91 7.19 8.02 -7.32
CA PRO A 91 7.89 6.75 -7.20
C PRO A 91 9.40 6.92 -7.45
N GLN A 92 9.79 7.91 -8.27
CA GLN A 92 11.18 8.27 -8.51
C GLN A 92 11.87 8.94 -7.29
N SER A 93 11.13 9.77 -6.54
CA SER A 93 11.62 10.40 -5.30
C SER A 93 11.78 9.34 -4.19
N ALA A 94 10.80 8.44 -4.07
CA ALA A 94 10.85 7.28 -3.18
C ALA A 94 12.05 6.37 -3.53
N GLN A 95 12.19 5.96 -4.80
CA GLN A 95 13.31 5.13 -5.27
C GLN A 95 14.66 5.73 -4.88
N THR A 96 14.84 7.04 -5.09
CA THR A 96 16.07 7.77 -4.73
C THR A 96 16.35 7.70 -3.23
N PHE A 97 15.34 7.99 -2.40
CA PHE A 97 15.44 7.96 -0.93
C PHE A 97 15.80 6.57 -0.38
N PHE A 98 15.24 5.49 -0.94
CA PHE A 98 15.57 4.13 -0.50
C PHE A 98 16.96 3.68 -0.97
N MET A 99 17.39 4.07 -2.18
CA MET A 99 18.74 3.79 -2.66
C MET A 99 19.82 4.50 -1.82
N GLU A 100 19.67 5.82 -1.61
CA GLU A 100 20.57 6.63 -0.77
C GLU A 100 20.73 6.05 0.63
N LYS A 101 19.63 5.56 1.23
CA LYS A 101 19.65 5.02 2.60
C LYS A 101 20.20 3.60 2.74
N ARG A 102 20.39 2.82 1.67
CA ARG A 102 20.74 1.38 1.75
C ARG A 102 22.09 1.02 1.11
N LEU A 103 22.44 1.62 -0.02
CA LEU A 103 23.57 1.17 -0.84
C LEU A 103 24.94 1.50 -0.21
N PRO A 104 25.95 0.60 -0.31
CA PRO A 104 27.34 0.97 -0.07
C PRO A 104 27.78 2.10 -1.00
N ALA A 105 28.68 2.98 -0.53
CA ALA A 105 29.16 4.11 -1.31
C ALA A 105 29.78 3.68 -2.65
N GLY A 106 29.28 4.26 -3.74
CA GLY A 106 29.70 3.94 -5.11
C GLY A 106 29.07 2.68 -5.72
N SER A 107 28.24 1.94 -4.97
CA SER A 107 27.48 0.81 -5.52
C SER A 107 26.11 1.25 -6.06
N THR A 108 25.67 0.59 -7.13
CA THR A 108 24.30 0.66 -7.68
C THR A 108 23.48 -0.60 -7.36
N VAL A 109 24.11 -1.64 -6.81
CA VAL A 109 23.48 -2.93 -6.50
C VAL A 109 23.84 -3.36 -5.08
N LEU A 110 22.87 -3.92 -4.36
CA LEU A 110 23.06 -4.36 -2.97
C LEU A 110 23.43 -5.85 -2.91
N SER A 111 24.59 -6.16 -2.31
CA SER A 111 25.11 -7.54 -2.23
C SER A 111 24.15 -8.47 -1.45
N PRO A 112 23.69 -9.57 -2.08
CA PRO A 112 22.91 -10.62 -1.44
C PRO A 112 23.59 -11.29 -0.23
N GLU A 113 24.92 -11.34 -0.24
CA GLU A 113 25.75 -12.08 0.69
C GLU A 113 25.79 -11.38 2.06
N LEU A 114 25.75 -10.05 2.10
CA LEU A 114 25.73 -9.25 3.33
C LEU A 114 24.50 -9.59 4.19
N TYR A 115 23.31 -9.64 3.58
CA TYR A 115 22.09 -10.08 4.27
C TYR A 115 22.15 -11.54 4.71
N ALA A 116 22.78 -12.43 3.93
CA ALA A 116 22.90 -13.83 4.29
C ALA A 116 23.82 -14.01 5.51
N ALA A 117 24.96 -13.32 5.55
CA ALA A 117 25.85 -13.28 6.72
C ALA A 117 25.16 -12.66 7.94
N ALA A 118 24.40 -11.58 7.77
CA ALA A 118 23.65 -10.96 8.85
C ALA A 118 22.58 -11.89 9.44
N LEU A 119 21.83 -12.61 8.60
CA LEU A 119 20.85 -13.62 9.04
C LEU A 119 21.52 -14.81 9.73
N GLN A 120 22.69 -15.27 9.25
CA GLN A 120 23.47 -16.31 9.91
C GLN A 120 23.98 -15.87 11.30
N GLN A 121 24.45 -14.63 11.43
CA GLN A 121 24.84 -14.07 12.74
C GLN A 121 23.62 -13.97 13.66
N ALA A 122 22.50 -13.41 13.19
CA ALA A 122 21.24 -13.32 13.94
C ALA A 122 20.76 -14.69 14.44
N ALA A 123 20.88 -15.74 13.61
CA ALA A 123 20.55 -17.11 13.97
C ALA A 123 21.45 -17.73 15.06
N THR A 124 22.58 -17.10 15.38
CA THR A 124 23.45 -17.47 16.52
C THR A 124 23.28 -16.58 17.75
N MET A 125 22.49 -15.50 17.66
CA MET A 125 22.33 -14.56 18.77
C MET A 125 21.55 -15.18 19.94
N PRO A 126 22.05 -15.07 21.18
CA PRO A 126 21.29 -15.41 22.38
C PRO A 126 19.99 -14.59 22.49
N VAL A 127 18.85 -15.26 22.55
CA VAL A 127 17.53 -14.61 22.63
C VAL A 127 17.20 -14.22 24.08
N TYR A 128 16.93 -12.94 24.33
CA TYR A 128 16.45 -12.47 25.65
C TYR A 128 14.92 -12.41 25.69
N SER A 129 14.31 -13.07 26.68
CA SER A 129 12.88 -12.97 26.96
C SER A 129 12.63 -11.81 27.91
N LEU A 130 12.15 -10.68 27.38
CA LEU A 130 11.73 -9.51 28.17
C LEU A 130 10.78 -9.85 29.35
N PRO A 131 9.71 -10.65 29.19
CA PRO A 131 8.81 -10.97 30.31
C PRO A 131 9.43 -11.91 31.35
N GLU A 132 10.33 -12.82 30.94
CA GLU A 132 11.03 -13.72 31.89
C GLU A 132 12.33 -13.13 32.46
N ARG A 133 12.74 -11.96 31.94
CA ARG A 133 13.99 -11.24 32.27
C ARG A 133 15.24 -12.12 32.25
N ARG A 134 15.33 -13.03 31.28
CA ARG A 134 16.43 -13.99 31.14
C ARG A 134 16.77 -14.30 29.69
N MET A 135 17.99 -14.78 29.47
CA MET A 135 18.36 -15.44 28.21
C MET A 135 17.62 -16.78 28.10
N LEU A 136 17.05 -17.05 26.94
CA LEU A 136 16.51 -18.37 26.59
C LEU A 136 17.66 -19.29 26.18
N SER A 137 17.64 -20.54 26.63
CA SER A 137 18.59 -21.56 26.22
C SER A 137 18.36 -21.95 24.76
N THR A 138 19.27 -21.57 23.87
CA THR A 138 19.21 -21.77 22.42
C THR A 138 19.47 -23.23 22.00
N SER A 139 18.67 -24.17 22.52
CA SER A 139 18.68 -25.58 22.10
C SER A 139 17.93 -25.82 20.78
N GLY A 140 17.24 -24.81 20.25
CA GLY A 140 16.70 -24.79 18.89
C GLY A 140 17.59 -23.96 17.97
N SER A 141 18.15 -24.59 16.95
CA SER A 141 18.94 -23.92 15.92
C SER A 141 18.02 -23.07 15.00
N LEU A 142 18.30 -21.77 14.93
CA LEU A 142 17.84 -20.90 13.83
C LEU A 142 18.75 -21.03 12.58
N THR A 143 19.80 -21.85 12.66
CA THR A 143 20.88 -21.99 11.66
C THR A 143 20.61 -23.08 10.60
N GLN A 144 19.34 -23.34 10.32
CA GLN A 144 18.86 -24.15 9.19
C GLN A 144 17.67 -23.43 8.52
N PRO A 145 17.31 -23.79 7.27
CA PRO A 145 16.00 -23.45 6.67
C PRO A 145 14.87 -24.24 7.36
N SER A 146 14.75 -24.06 8.67
CA SER A 146 13.84 -24.79 9.55
C SER A 146 12.39 -24.56 9.13
N VAL A 147 11.59 -25.62 9.13
CA VAL A 147 10.15 -25.55 8.89
C VAL A 147 9.55 -24.57 9.89
N VAL A 148 9.00 -23.45 9.42
CA VAL A 148 8.41 -22.42 10.29
C VAL A 148 7.05 -22.93 10.76
N THR A 149 7.03 -23.70 11.85
CA THR A 149 5.81 -24.36 12.34
C THR A 149 4.92 -23.40 13.13
N GLN A 150 3.90 -22.81 12.51
CA GLN A 150 2.75 -22.35 13.29
C GLN A 150 1.85 -23.56 13.62
N SER A 151 1.36 -23.65 14.86
CA SER A 151 0.58 -24.79 15.34
C SER A 151 -0.87 -24.76 14.85
N SER A 152 -1.39 -25.94 14.50
CA SER A 152 -2.70 -26.11 13.86
C SER A 152 -3.89 -25.77 14.77
N ALA A 153 -5.00 -25.37 14.15
CA ALA A 153 -6.19 -24.82 14.81
C ALA A 153 -6.82 -25.69 15.91
N ALA A 154 -6.56 -27.00 15.95
CA ALA A 154 -7.02 -27.86 17.04
C ALA A 154 -6.43 -27.45 18.41
N ALA A 155 -5.24 -26.85 18.45
CA ALA A 155 -4.65 -26.30 19.67
C ALA A 155 -5.27 -24.94 20.08
N GLN A 156 -5.83 -24.20 19.12
CA GLN A 156 -6.36 -22.83 19.35
C GLN A 156 -7.73 -22.85 20.05
N ALA A 157 -8.52 -23.91 19.88
CA ALA A 157 -9.83 -24.04 20.53
C ALA A 157 -9.77 -24.28 22.06
N ALA A 158 -8.66 -24.83 22.57
CA ALA A 158 -8.43 -25.04 24.01
C ALA A 158 -7.72 -23.84 24.68
N ALA A 159 -7.20 -22.89 23.89
CA ALA A 159 -6.40 -21.76 24.34
C ALA A 159 -7.09 -20.44 23.99
N VAL A 160 -8.15 -20.09 24.71
CA VAL A 160 -8.70 -18.72 24.73
C VAL A 160 -7.75 -17.83 25.54
N GLY A 161 -6.56 -17.61 24.98
CA GLY A 161 -5.43 -16.94 25.63
C GLY A 161 -4.11 -17.30 24.94
N SER A 162 -3.31 -16.27 24.65
CA SER A 162 -2.04 -16.30 23.90
C SER A 162 -2.12 -16.58 22.39
N THR A 163 -1.48 -15.68 21.65
CA THR A 163 -1.33 -15.60 20.20
C THR A 163 -0.30 -16.60 19.67
N GLY A 164 -0.40 -16.93 18.37
CA GLY A 164 0.68 -17.56 17.61
C GLY A 164 1.80 -16.58 17.18
N ALA A 165 2.09 -15.58 18.02
CA ALA A 165 3.03 -14.49 17.74
C ALA A 165 4.29 -14.63 18.61
N LEU A 166 5.08 -13.55 18.69
CA LEU A 166 5.87 -13.28 19.90
C LEU A 166 4.98 -13.47 21.14
N ASN A 167 5.57 -13.95 22.24
CA ASN A 167 4.84 -14.43 23.43
C ASN A 167 3.85 -13.40 24.03
N SER A 168 3.00 -13.85 24.96
CA SER A 168 1.85 -13.10 25.52
C SER A 168 2.14 -11.74 26.20
N ALA A 169 3.39 -11.26 26.18
CA ALA A 169 3.78 -9.90 26.53
C ALA A 169 3.76 -8.92 25.33
N TRP A 170 3.69 -9.41 24.08
CA TRP A 170 3.64 -8.58 22.88
C TRP A 170 2.20 -8.41 22.38
N GLN A 171 1.74 -7.15 22.31
CA GLN A 171 0.43 -6.78 21.81
C GLN A 171 0.56 -6.06 20.46
N ALA A 172 -0.21 -6.51 19.48
CA ALA A 172 -0.27 -5.88 18.16
C ALA A 172 -1.13 -4.61 18.22
N MET A 173 -0.56 -3.47 17.82
CA MET A 173 -1.22 -2.15 17.91
C MET A 173 -2.23 -1.91 16.76
N GLY A 174 -2.13 -2.66 15.66
CA GLY A 174 -2.71 -2.30 14.37
C GLY A 174 -1.77 -1.40 13.53
N PRO A 175 -2.25 -0.85 12.40
CA PRO A 175 -3.62 -0.98 11.88
C PRO A 175 -3.89 -2.37 11.29
N GLY A 176 -5.00 -2.99 11.69
CA GLY A 176 -5.54 -4.19 11.04
C GLY A 176 -6.64 -3.88 10.02
N ASN A 177 -7.15 -2.65 10.00
CA ASN A 177 -8.12 -2.15 9.02
C ASN A 177 -7.49 -1.24 7.95
N ILE A 178 -6.17 -1.21 7.82
CA ILE A 178 -5.46 -0.45 6.79
C ILE A 178 -4.39 -1.40 6.27
N GLY A 179 -4.34 -1.57 4.95
CA GLY A 179 -3.49 -2.56 4.32
C GLY A 179 -2.09 -2.03 4.02
N GLY A 180 -1.58 -2.43 2.87
CA GLY A 180 -0.22 -2.19 2.41
C GLY A 180 0.03 -3.06 1.18
N ARG A 181 1.22 -2.94 0.59
CA ARG A 181 1.61 -3.61 -0.66
C ARG A 181 1.28 -5.09 -0.71
N THR A 182 0.22 -5.44 -1.45
CA THR A 182 -0.31 -6.80 -1.55
C THR A 182 -0.32 -7.24 -3.01
N ARG A 183 0.55 -8.21 -3.35
CA ARG A 183 0.76 -8.67 -4.73
C ARG A 183 0.17 -10.04 -5.04
N SER A 184 -0.30 -10.78 -4.02
CA SER A 184 -0.91 -12.09 -4.24
C SER A 184 -2.13 -12.36 -3.39
N LEU A 185 -3.11 -13.04 -3.98
CA LEU A 185 -4.31 -13.55 -3.33
C LEU A 185 -4.66 -14.92 -3.95
N LEU A 186 -4.81 -15.94 -3.10
CA LEU A 186 -5.28 -17.27 -3.45
C LEU A 186 -6.61 -17.55 -2.75
N ILE A 187 -7.53 -18.24 -3.44
CA ILE A 187 -8.82 -18.66 -2.90
C ILE A 187 -8.92 -20.18 -3.05
N HIS A 188 -9.22 -20.89 -1.96
CA HIS A 188 -9.29 -22.36 -1.96
C HIS A 188 -10.43 -22.83 -2.89
N PRO A 189 -10.18 -23.71 -3.88
CA PRO A 189 -11.07 -23.91 -5.02
C PRO A 189 -12.45 -24.51 -4.69
N THR A 190 -12.59 -25.16 -3.53
CA THR A 190 -13.85 -25.78 -3.05
C THR A 190 -14.33 -25.27 -1.69
N SER A 191 -13.64 -24.29 -1.10
CA SER A 191 -13.97 -23.72 0.22
C SER A 191 -13.65 -22.23 0.19
N HIS A 192 -14.46 -21.46 -0.53
CA HIS A 192 -14.09 -20.12 -1.01
C HIS A 192 -13.91 -19.08 0.09
N ASN A 193 -14.33 -19.38 1.33
CA ASN A 193 -14.02 -18.58 2.52
C ASN A 193 -12.56 -18.72 2.98
N THR A 194 -11.86 -19.79 2.58
CA THR A 194 -10.43 -19.98 2.86
C THR A 194 -9.60 -19.30 1.79
N MET A 195 -8.82 -18.30 2.18
CA MET A 195 -7.97 -17.52 1.28
C MET A 195 -6.60 -17.25 1.91
N TRP A 196 -5.59 -17.01 1.07
CA TRP A 196 -4.25 -16.59 1.48
C TRP A 196 -3.84 -15.33 0.74
N ALA A 197 -3.23 -14.38 1.45
CA ALA A 197 -2.72 -13.13 0.87
C ALA A 197 -1.20 -13.05 1.05
N GLY A 198 -0.52 -12.50 0.04
CA GLY A 198 0.92 -12.26 0.02
C GLY A 198 1.23 -10.77 -0.08
N SER A 199 1.85 -10.23 0.98
CA SER A 199 2.38 -8.86 1.04
C SER A 199 3.89 -8.83 0.81
N VAL A 200 4.38 -7.74 0.23
CA VAL A 200 5.81 -7.51 -0.03
C VAL A 200 6.58 -7.05 1.22
N ALA A 201 5.89 -6.53 2.23
CA ALA A 201 6.50 -6.16 3.51
C ALA A 201 5.93 -6.97 4.70
N GLY A 202 4.68 -7.45 4.59
CA GLY A 202 3.97 -8.14 5.66
C GLY A 202 3.89 -9.67 5.56
N GLY A 203 4.53 -10.32 4.58
CA GLY A 203 4.53 -11.78 4.47
C GLY A 203 3.20 -12.42 4.04
N ILE A 204 2.99 -13.67 4.44
CA ILE A 204 1.80 -14.49 4.13
C ILE A 204 0.76 -14.37 5.25
N TRP A 205 -0.49 -14.18 4.86
CA TRP A 205 -1.65 -14.16 5.76
C TRP A 205 -2.73 -15.12 5.27
N LYS A 206 -3.59 -15.58 6.17
CA LYS A 206 -4.67 -16.53 5.89
C LYS A 206 -5.98 -16.08 6.55
N THR A 207 -7.09 -16.32 5.85
CA THR A 207 -8.46 -16.22 6.35
C THR A 207 -9.19 -17.53 6.11
N THR A 208 -10.18 -17.83 6.94
CA THR A 208 -11.12 -18.96 6.77
C THR A 208 -12.59 -18.52 6.75
N ASP A 209 -12.85 -17.21 6.77
CA ASP A 209 -14.17 -16.58 6.91
C ASP A 209 -14.48 -15.59 5.77
N GLY A 210 -13.77 -15.69 4.64
CA GLY A 210 -13.99 -14.86 3.45
C GLY A 210 -13.37 -13.46 3.51
N GLY A 211 -12.40 -13.24 4.41
CA GLY A 211 -11.75 -11.94 4.62
C GLY A 211 -12.44 -11.07 5.69
N THR A 212 -13.25 -11.69 6.55
CA THR A 212 -13.84 -11.05 7.73
C THR A 212 -12.79 -10.92 8.85
N THR A 213 -11.85 -11.86 8.93
CA THR A 213 -10.61 -11.77 9.71
C THR A 213 -9.43 -12.38 8.95
N TRP A 214 -8.24 -11.82 9.16
CA TRP A 214 -6.96 -12.35 8.67
C TRP A 214 -6.02 -12.64 9.84
N VAL A 215 -5.27 -13.73 9.72
CA VAL A 215 -4.28 -14.21 10.69
C VAL A 215 -2.93 -14.35 9.99
N PRO A 216 -1.80 -13.88 10.56
CA PRO A 216 -0.50 -14.03 9.93
C PRO A 216 -0.10 -15.50 9.89
N LYS A 217 0.64 -15.88 8.85
CA LYS A 217 1.22 -17.22 8.64
C LYS A 217 2.75 -17.16 8.47
N ALA A 218 3.36 -16.01 8.77
CA ALA A 218 4.65 -15.66 8.20
C ALA A 218 5.61 -14.84 9.07
N ASP A 219 5.26 -14.49 10.32
CA ASP A 219 6.01 -13.54 11.14
C ASP A 219 7.50 -13.91 11.38
N LEU A 220 7.85 -15.19 11.18
CA LEU A 220 9.20 -15.74 11.30
C LEU A 220 9.70 -16.41 9.99
N LEU A 221 9.19 -16.02 8.82
CA LEU A 221 9.77 -16.49 7.54
C LEU A 221 11.19 -15.95 7.34
N ILE A 222 12.03 -16.75 6.70
CA ILE A 222 13.33 -16.35 6.15
C ILE A 222 13.25 -15.13 5.19
N ASN A 223 12.06 -14.83 4.68
CA ASN A 223 11.79 -13.64 3.87
C ASN A 223 10.31 -13.24 3.92
N LEU A 224 10.01 -11.98 4.23
CA LEU A 224 8.65 -11.43 4.27
C LEU A 224 8.15 -10.90 2.92
N ALA A 225 8.99 -10.84 1.88
CA ALA A 225 8.63 -10.25 0.59
C ALA A 225 7.92 -11.25 -0.31
N VAL A 226 6.63 -11.49 -0.06
CA VAL A 226 5.83 -12.46 -0.79
C VAL A 226 5.21 -11.80 -2.01
N ASN A 227 5.77 -12.11 -3.18
CA ASN A 227 5.40 -11.47 -4.44
C ASN A 227 4.38 -12.28 -5.24
N SER A 228 4.50 -13.62 -5.26
CA SER A 228 3.60 -14.49 -6.02
C SER A 228 3.30 -15.78 -5.25
N MET A 229 2.03 -16.18 -5.16
CA MET A 229 1.62 -17.45 -4.57
C MET A 229 0.84 -18.31 -5.58
N VAL A 230 0.97 -19.63 -5.46
CA VAL A 230 0.16 -20.63 -6.19
C VAL A 230 -0.14 -21.85 -5.29
N LEU A 231 -1.22 -22.57 -5.61
CA LEU A 231 -1.57 -23.86 -4.99
C LEU A 231 -1.53 -25.00 -6.02
N ASP A 232 -1.32 -26.23 -5.54
CA ASP A 232 -1.51 -27.43 -6.36
C ASP A 232 -3.01 -27.60 -6.68
N PRO A 233 -3.42 -27.61 -7.97
CA PRO A 233 -4.83 -27.73 -8.36
C PRO A 233 -5.46 -29.10 -8.03
N ARG A 234 -4.68 -30.08 -7.57
CA ARG A 234 -5.13 -31.41 -7.10
C ARG A 234 -5.09 -31.55 -5.58
N ASN A 235 -4.27 -30.76 -4.89
CA ASN A 235 -4.17 -30.75 -3.44
C ASN A 235 -3.92 -29.32 -2.91
N PRO A 236 -4.98 -28.54 -2.64
CA PRO A 236 -4.84 -27.14 -2.20
C PRO A 236 -4.10 -26.90 -0.87
N ASN A 237 -3.78 -27.95 -0.11
CA ASN A 237 -2.89 -27.83 1.05
C ASN A 237 -1.42 -27.66 0.65
N ILE A 238 -1.05 -28.04 -0.58
CA ILE A 238 0.28 -27.79 -1.13
C ILE A 238 0.26 -26.39 -1.77
N LEU A 239 1.02 -25.48 -1.17
CA LEU A 239 1.15 -24.08 -1.60
C LEU A 239 2.61 -23.75 -1.87
N PHE A 240 2.84 -22.79 -2.76
CA PHE A 240 4.16 -22.26 -3.08
C PHE A 240 4.11 -20.73 -3.06
N ALA A 241 5.13 -20.11 -2.48
CA ALA A 241 5.29 -18.66 -2.40
C ALA A 241 6.64 -18.25 -2.99
N GLY A 242 6.61 -17.59 -4.14
CA GLY A 242 7.75 -16.92 -4.74
C GLY A 242 8.03 -15.60 -4.04
N THR A 243 9.27 -15.42 -3.60
CA THR A 243 9.69 -14.25 -2.82
C THR A 243 10.56 -13.27 -3.61
N GLY A 244 10.60 -12.02 -3.14
CA GLY A 244 11.36 -10.92 -3.70
C GLY A 244 10.60 -10.11 -4.74
N GLU A 245 10.67 -8.79 -4.65
CA GLU A 245 9.97 -7.87 -5.54
C GLU A 245 10.87 -7.42 -6.70
N GLY A 246 10.70 -8.03 -7.88
CA GLY A 246 11.58 -7.78 -9.03
C GLY A 246 11.25 -6.54 -9.86
N PHE A 247 10.31 -5.67 -9.44
CA PHE A 247 9.78 -4.60 -10.30
C PHE A 247 10.65 -3.34 -10.42
N PHE A 248 11.77 -3.24 -9.70
CA PHE A 248 12.79 -2.17 -9.80
C PHE A 248 12.46 -0.83 -9.12
N ASN A 249 11.37 -0.78 -8.34
CA ASN A 249 11.18 0.19 -7.27
C ASN A 249 12.33 0.08 -6.23
N GLY A 250 12.67 1.18 -5.55
CA GLY A 250 13.92 1.27 -4.75
C GLY A 250 13.83 0.70 -3.34
N ASP A 251 12.61 0.61 -2.80
CA ASP A 251 12.25 -0.12 -1.60
C ASP A 251 12.25 -1.64 -1.78
N ALA A 252 12.19 -2.14 -3.03
CA ALA A 252 12.12 -3.55 -3.39
C ALA A 252 13.00 -4.45 -2.53
N VAL A 253 12.36 -5.40 -1.85
CA VAL A 253 13.04 -6.36 -0.98
C VAL A 253 13.49 -7.57 -1.80
N ARG A 254 14.74 -7.99 -1.61
CA ARG A 254 15.31 -9.21 -2.21
C ARG A 254 14.68 -10.44 -1.56
N GLY A 255 14.27 -11.41 -2.38
CA GLY A 255 13.72 -12.70 -1.95
C GLY A 255 14.77 -13.75 -1.56
N ALA A 256 14.25 -14.86 -1.03
CA ALA A 256 14.97 -16.09 -0.70
C ALA A 256 14.53 -17.28 -1.58
N GLY A 257 14.10 -17.03 -2.82
CA GLY A 257 13.64 -18.07 -3.74
C GLY A 257 12.16 -18.44 -3.56
N ILE A 258 11.85 -19.73 -3.71
CA ILE A 258 10.50 -20.27 -3.58
C ILE A 258 10.37 -21.00 -2.24
N LEU A 259 9.38 -20.60 -1.45
CA LEU A 259 8.94 -21.31 -0.25
C LEU A 259 7.80 -22.26 -0.60
N LYS A 260 7.67 -23.36 0.14
CA LYS A 260 6.65 -24.41 -0.04
C LYS A 260 5.99 -24.73 1.31
N SER A 261 4.69 -24.92 1.28
CA SER A 261 3.88 -25.50 2.36
C SER A 261 3.20 -26.79 1.87
N THR A 262 2.85 -27.68 2.80
CA THR A 262 2.11 -28.93 2.54
C THR A 262 0.88 -29.13 3.43
N ASP A 263 0.53 -28.12 4.22
CA ASP A 263 -0.47 -28.17 5.31
C ASP A 263 -1.54 -27.06 5.21
N GLY A 264 -1.63 -26.39 4.05
CA GLY A 264 -2.53 -25.25 3.87
C GLY A 264 -1.94 -23.94 4.39
N GLY A 265 -0.61 -23.80 4.39
CA GLY A 265 0.09 -22.56 4.68
C GLY A 265 0.27 -22.27 6.17
N GLU A 266 0.14 -23.26 7.05
CA GLU A 266 0.49 -23.15 8.47
C GLU A 266 2.00 -23.27 8.68
N THR A 267 2.69 -24.06 7.86
CA THR A 267 4.14 -24.20 7.90
C THR A 267 4.78 -24.07 6.52
N TRP A 268 6.01 -23.52 6.49
CA TRP A 268 6.73 -23.19 5.26
C TRP A 268 8.20 -23.58 5.33
N ALA A 269 8.75 -24.07 4.22
CA ALA A 269 10.17 -24.39 4.03
C ALA A 269 10.67 -23.92 2.65
N GLN A 270 11.95 -23.54 2.55
CA GLN A 270 12.56 -23.12 1.28
C GLN A 270 12.80 -24.33 0.36
N ILE A 271 12.55 -24.20 -0.95
CA ILE A 271 12.96 -25.19 -1.96
C ILE A 271 14.47 -25.02 -2.22
N PRO A 272 15.35 -25.99 -1.87
CA PRO A 272 16.80 -25.78 -1.90
C PRO A 272 17.37 -25.45 -3.28
N ALA A 273 16.80 -26.02 -4.35
CA ALA A 273 17.18 -25.72 -5.73
C ALA A 273 16.86 -24.28 -6.18
N THR A 274 16.18 -23.49 -5.35
CA THR A 274 15.87 -22.06 -5.59
C THR A 274 16.62 -21.11 -4.64
N ALA A 275 17.54 -21.63 -3.83
CA ALA A 275 18.41 -20.83 -2.96
C ALA A 275 19.57 -20.16 -3.75
N THR A 276 19.27 -19.60 -4.92
CA THR A 276 20.26 -19.09 -5.90
C THR A 276 19.88 -17.69 -6.39
N SER A 277 20.86 -16.97 -6.94
CA SER A 277 20.67 -15.60 -7.44
C SER A 277 19.65 -15.48 -8.57
N ASP A 278 19.51 -16.52 -9.37
CA ASP A 278 18.48 -16.65 -10.40
C ASP A 278 17.04 -16.46 -9.85
N PHE A 279 16.80 -16.86 -8.60
CA PHE A 279 15.48 -16.85 -7.94
C PHE A 279 15.35 -15.78 -6.83
N TYR A 280 16.24 -14.79 -6.72
CA TYR A 280 16.10 -13.72 -5.73
C TYR A 280 14.91 -12.76 -5.96
N TYR A 281 14.22 -12.89 -7.10
CA TYR A 281 13.06 -12.07 -7.47
C TYR A 281 12.09 -12.92 -8.29
N VAL A 282 11.13 -13.56 -7.62
CA VAL A 282 10.18 -14.51 -8.24
C VAL A 282 8.86 -13.80 -8.59
N GLN A 283 8.78 -13.35 -9.84
CA GLN A 283 7.75 -12.45 -10.35
C GLN A 283 6.39 -13.11 -10.52
N LYS A 284 6.37 -14.35 -11.03
CA LYS A 284 5.15 -15.12 -11.25
C LYS A 284 5.44 -16.60 -11.12
N LEU A 285 4.61 -17.34 -10.39
CA LEU A 285 4.58 -18.80 -10.41
C LEU A 285 3.34 -19.30 -11.15
N ILE A 286 3.45 -20.46 -11.79
CA ILE A 286 2.31 -21.26 -12.27
C ILE A 286 2.56 -22.76 -12.05
N VAL A 287 1.51 -23.50 -11.66
CA VAL A 287 1.50 -24.97 -11.55
C VAL A 287 0.74 -25.55 -12.73
N SER A 288 1.26 -26.57 -13.40
CA SER A 288 0.54 -27.25 -14.49
C SER A 288 -0.62 -28.08 -13.95
N ARG A 289 -1.84 -27.85 -14.46
CA ARG A 289 -2.99 -28.76 -14.22
C ARG A 289 -2.77 -30.15 -14.79
N GLY A 290 -1.97 -30.28 -15.86
CA GLY A 290 -1.62 -31.56 -16.49
C GLY A 290 -0.72 -32.43 -15.62
N ASN A 291 0.21 -31.82 -14.87
CA ASN A 291 1.00 -32.49 -13.84
C ASN A 291 1.53 -31.46 -12.82
N PRO A 292 1.08 -31.48 -11.54
CA PRO A 292 1.56 -30.54 -10.51
C PRO A 292 3.07 -30.62 -10.20
N SER A 293 3.75 -31.70 -10.56
CA SER A 293 5.23 -31.77 -10.50
C SER A 293 5.90 -30.82 -11.49
N ARG A 294 5.17 -30.35 -12.51
CA ARG A 294 5.61 -29.37 -13.49
C ARG A 294 5.11 -27.98 -13.13
N MET A 295 6.05 -27.07 -12.90
CA MET A 295 5.80 -25.68 -12.55
C MET A 295 6.75 -24.78 -13.34
N TYR A 296 6.38 -23.51 -13.47
CA TYR A 296 7.22 -22.48 -14.08
C TYR A 296 7.35 -21.28 -13.15
N ALA A 297 8.50 -20.61 -13.22
CA ALA A 297 8.80 -19.39 -12.49
C ALA A 297 9.32 -18.32 -13.45
N ALA A 298 8.72 -17.13 -13.40
CA ALA A 298 9.26 -15.93 -14.03
C ALA A 298 10.11 -15.17 -13.02
N THR A 299 11.27 -14.69 -13.43
CA THR A 299 12.24 -14.03 -12.56
C THR A 299 12.97 -12.90 -13.27
N ARG A 300 13.72 -12.09 -12.53
CA ARG A 300 14.66 -11.11 -13.12
C ARG A 300 15.74 -11.73 -14.04
N THR A 301 16.00 -13.04 -13.97
CA THR A 301 17.05 -13.70 -14.76
C THR A 301 16.53 -14.56 -15.91
N GLY A 302 15.21 -14.79 -15.99
CA GLY A 302 14.61 -15.61 -17.03
C GLY A 302 13.33 -16.35 -16.62
N ILE A 303 12.89 -17.24 -17.51
CA ILE A 303 11.85 -18.23 -17.24
C ILE A 303 12.51 -19.55 -16.86
N PHE A 304 12.06 -20.16 -15.77
CA PHE A 304 12.52 -21.47 -15.31
C PHE A 304 11.38 -22.48 -15.31
N ARG A 305 11.72 -23.76 -15.44
CA ARG A 305 10.78 -24.89 -15.35
C ARG A 305 11.34 -26.00 -14.47
N THR A 306 10.50 -26.54 -13.58
CA THR A 306 10.67 -27.86 -12.94
C THR A 306 9.79 -28.88 -13.65
N VAL A 307 10.18 -30.16 -13.62
CA VAL A 307 9.31 -31.32 -13.94
C VAL A 307 9.19 -32.34 -12.79
N ASP A 308 9.87 -32.09 -11.66
CA ASP A 308 10.09 -33.01 -10.53
C ASP A 308 9.68 -32.39 -9.17
N ALA A 309 8.61 -31.58 -9.19
CA ALA A 309 8.03 -30.87 -8.04
C ALA A 309 8.96 -29.86 -7.33
N GLY A 310 9.95 -29.34 -8.07
CA GLY A 310 10.87 -28.28 -7.64
C GLY A 310 12.25 -28.80 -7.20
N SER A 311 12.54 -30.09 -7.43
CA SER A 311 13.81 -30.73 -7.05
C SER A 311 14.96 -30.27 -7.97
N THR A 312 14.68 -30.03 -9.25
CA THR A 312 15.57 -29.38 -10.21
C THR A 312 14.83 -28.33 -11.03
N TRP A 313 15.57 -27.31 -11.49
CA TRP A 313 15.02 -26.26 -12.35
C TRP A 313 15.92 -26.03 -13.56
N THR A 314 15.32 -25.90 -14.74
CA THR A 314 16.00 -25.58 -16.00
C THR A 314 15.64 -24.14 -16.42
N LYS A 315 16.63 -23.31 -16.76
CA LYS A 315 16.42 -22.01 -17.41
C LYS A 315 15.99 -22.25 -18.86
N MET A 316 14.80 -21.76 -19.21
CA MET A 316 14.11 -22.01 -20.48
C MET A 316 14.18 -20.83 -21.45
N VAL A 317 14.21 -19.61 -20.91
CA VAL A 317 14.39 -18.33 -21.61
C VAL A 317 15.29 -17.48 -20.72
N ASP A 318 16.36 -16.90 -21.27
CA ASP A 318 17.19 -15.94 -20.55
C ASP A 318 16.53 -14.55 -20.58
N GLY A 319 16.38 -13.94 -19.41
CA GLY A 319 15.80 -12.60 -19.25
C GLY A 319 16.83 -11.51 -18.95
N THR A 320 18.09 -11.86 -18.68
CA THR A 320 19.08 -10.93 -18.11
C THR A 320 19.33 -9.69 -18.98
N GLY A 321 19.48 -9.88 -20.30
CA GLY A 321 19.68 -8.80 -21.26
C GLY A 321 18.46 -7.90 -21.55
N VAL A 322 17.29 -8.19 -20.94
CA VAL A 322 16.04 -7.42 -21.13
C VAL A 322 15.37 -7.01 -19.82
N ASN A 323 16.14 -6.98 -18.72
CA ASN A 323 15.67 -6.72 -17.35
C ASN A 323 14.60 -7.71 -16.84
N GLY A 324 14.67 -8.95 -17.30
CA GLY A 324 13.95 -10.09 -16.74
C GLY A 324 12.60 -10.40 -17.37
N CYS A 325 11.90 -11.34 -16.72
CA CYS A 325 10.60 -11.84 -17.11
C CYS A 325 9.59 -11.62 -15.99
N MET A 326 8.45 -11.00 -16.32
CA MET A 326 7.51 -10.45 -15.34
C MET A 326 6.20 -11.22 -15.23
N ASP A 327 5.82 -12.00 -16.24
CA ASP A 327 4.52 -12.69 -16.26
C ASP A 327 4.54 -14.05 -16.98
N LEU A 328 3.63 -14.92 -16.55
CA LEU A 328 3.40 -16.28 -17.02
C LEU A 328 1.89 -16.57 -17.06
N ALA A 329 1.42 -17.16 -18.16
CA ALA A 329 0.05 -17.65 -18.31
C ALA A 329 0.05 -19.06 -18.94
N VAL A 330 -0.94 -19.90 -18.64
CA VAL A 330 -1.02 -21.28 -19.16
C VAL A 330 -2.46 -21.69 -19.45
N GLN A 331 -2.68 -22.33 -20.61
CA GLN A 331 -3.97 -22.90 -20.98
C GLN A 331 -4.32 -24.12 -20.11
N THR A 332 -5.60 -24.42 -20.00
CA THR A 332 -6.13 -25.45 -19.08
C THR A 332 -7.29 -26.28 -19.66
N ASP A 333 -7.76 -25.93 -20.85
CA ASP A 333 -8.83 -26.59 -21.62
C ASP A 333 -8.31 -27.64 -22.63
N ARG A 334 -7.00 -27.91 -22.63
CA ARG A 334 -6.33 -28.79 -23.62
C ARG A 334 -5.45 -29.84 -22.95
N ALA A 335 -5.43 -31.05 -23.51
CA ALA A 335 -4.56 -32.15 -23.06
C ALA A 335 -3.06 -31.81 -23.15
N LEU A 336 -2.66 -31.00 -24.14
CA LEU A 336 -1.36 -30.36 -24.22
C LEU A 336 -1.58 -28.85 -24.35
N ALA A 337 -1.41 -28.14 -23.24
CA ALA A 337 -1.62 -26.71 -23.14
C ALA A 337 -0.48 -25.89 -23.78
N TYR A 338 -0.76 -24.65 -24.17
CA TYR A 338 0.29 -23.65 -24.36
C TYR A 338 0.61 -22.93 -23.04
N VAL A 339 1.90 -22.72 -22.79
CA VAL A 339 2.44 -21.82 -21.76
C VAL A 339 2.95 -20.56 -22.47
N PHE A 340 2.71 -19.40 -21.88
CA PHE A 340 3.13 -18.09 -22.36
C PHE A 340 3.96 -17.39 -21.30
N ALA A 341 4.95 -16.62 -21.73
CA ALA A 341 5.80 -15.81 -20.87
C ALA A 341 6.03 -14.43 -21.48
N SER A 342 6.17 -13.40 -20.63
CA SER A 342 6.67 -12.08 -21.05
C SER A 342 8.03 -11.79 -20.43
N CYS A 343 8.98 -11.39 -21.27
CA CYS A 343 10.28 -10.86 -20.87
C CYS A 343 10.52 -9.50 -21.53
N GLY A 344 11.18 -8.59 -20.82
CA GLY A 344 11.30 -7.18 -21.19
C GLY A 344 10.72 -6.24 -20.14
N THR A 345 11.53 -5.31 -19.63
CA THR A 345 11.12 -4.16 -18.81
C THR A 345 12.16 -3.04 -19.03
N PHE A 346 11.74 -1.79 -19.28
CA PHE A 346 12.62 -0.68 -19.74
C PHE A 346 13.44 -0.96 -21.02
N ALA A 347 13.27 -2.13 -21.64
CA ALA A 347 13.99 -2.62 -22.81
C ALA A 347 13.03 -3.43 -23.70
N GLN A 348 13.37 -3.59 -24.98
CA GLN A 348 12.52 -4.22 -25.99
C GLN A 348 12.06 -5.63 -25.58
N GLY A 349 10.77 -5.72 -25.22
CA GLY A 349 10.14 -6.93 -24.73
C GLY A 349 9.64 -7.85 -25.84
N THR A 350 9.33 -9.08 -25.43
CA THR A 350 8.80 -10.16 -26.26
C THR A 350 7.89 -11.06 -25.43
N VAL A 351 6.77 -11.47 -26.02
CA VAL A 351 5.93 -12.58 -25.53
C VAL A 351 6.37 -13.86 -26.22
N TYR A 352 6.70 -14.88 -25.44
CA TYR A 352 7.07 -16.21 -25.89
C TYR A 352 5.96 -17.23 -25.62
N ARG A 353 5.93 -18.32 -26.39
CA ARG A 353 5.00 -19.44 -26.24
C ARG A 353 5.72 -20.79 -26.37
N ALA A 354 5.40 -21.74 -25.50
CA ALA A 354 5.84 -23.14 -25.56
C ALA A 354 4.68 -24.12 -25.29
N LEU A 355 4.88 -25.41 -25.55
CA LEU A 355 3.93 -26.48 -25.18
C LEU A 355 4.21 -27.00 -23.77
N ASP A 356 3.18 -27.25 -22.97
CA ASP A 356 3.28 -27.70 -21.58
C ASP A 356 3.61 -29.21 -21.49
N THR A 357 4.87 -29.56 -21.75
CA THR A 357 5.41 -30.93 -21.82
C THR A 357 6.44 -31.21 -20.73
N SER A 358 6.72 -32.50 -20.47
CA SER A 358 7.87 -32.96 -19.67
C SER A 358 9.16 -33.06 -20.48
N SER A 359 9.08 -33.14 -21.82
CA SER A 359 10.24 -33.20 -22.73
C SER A 359 11.03 -31.89 -22.77
N ALA A 360 12.06 -31.82 -23.62
CA ALA A 360 12.61 -30.53 -24.07
C ALA A 360 11.49 -29.63 -24.65
N GLN A 361 11.67 -28.32 -24.55
CA GLN A 361 10.75 -27.27 -25.02
C GLN A 361 11.52 -26.24 -25.84
N THR A 362 10.94 -25.83 -26.95
CA THR A 362 11.34 -24.60 -27.66
C THR A 362 10.34 -23.50 -27.32
N TRP A 363 10.83 -22.35 -26.87
CA TRP A 363 10.01 -21.17 -26.61
C TRP A 363 10.08 -20.24 -27.81
N ALA A 364 9.00 -20.17 -28.58
CA ALA A 364 8.92 -19.36 -29.79
C ALA A 364 8.40 -17.95 -29.48
N PRO A 365 8.99 -16.87 -30.02
CA PRO A 365 8.41 -15.53 -29.92
C PRO A 365 7.09 -15.47 -30.70
N VAL A 366 6.04 -14.89 -30.11
CA VAL A 366 4.70 -14.77 -30.72
C VAL A 366 4.21 -13.33 -30.85
N MET A 367 4.76 -12.41 -30.07
CA MET A 367 4.54 -10.96 -30.16
C MET A 367 5.81 -10.24 -29.71
N SER A 368 6.31 -9.32 -30.53
CA SER A 368 7.32 -8.33 -30.15
C SER A 368 7.02 -7.06 -30.97
N VAL A 369 6.45 -6.06 -30.32
CA VAL A 369 6.07 -4.77 -30.94
C VAL A 369 7.18 -3.76 -30.66
N PRO A 370 7.56 -2.87 -31.60
CA PRO A 370 8.58 -1.85 -31.35
C PRO A 370 8.26 -1.01 -30.10
N SER A 371 9.25 -0.85 -29.22
CA SER A 371 9.14 -0.18 -27.91
C SER A 371 8.18 -0.84 -26.90
N GLN A 372 7.91 -2.14 -27.05
CA GLN A 372 7.21 -2.93 -26.04
C GLN A 372 8.06 -3.04 -24.76
N GLY A 373 7.51 -2.66 -23.62
CA GLY A 373 8.09 -2.82 -22.28
C GLY A 373 7.50 -3.99 -21.52
N ARG A 374 7.28 -3.81 -20.21
CA ARG A 374 6.61 -4.80 -19.35
C ARG A 374 5.26 -5.14 -19.97
N THR A 375 5.03 -6.42 -20.20
CA THR A 375 3.76 -6.92 -20.75
C THR A 375 3.15 -7.93 -19.80
N THR A 376 1.87 -7.79 -19.46
CA THR A 376 1.11 -8.84 -18.76
C THR A 376 0.11 -9.51 -19.68
N LEU A 377 -0.30 -10.73 -19.33
CA LEU A 377 -0.96 -11.69 -20.22
C LEU A 377 -2.22 -12.29 -19.56
N ALA A 378 -3.35 -12.28 -20.28
CA ALA A 378 -4.58 -12.93 -19.84
C ALA A 378 -5.10 -13.91 -20.89
N ILE A 379 -5.45 -15.11 -20.45
CA ILE A 379 -6.14 -16.13 -21.26
C ILE A 379 -7.61 -16.11 -20.86
N ALA A 380 -8.53 -15.99 -21.82
CA ALA A 380 -9.96 -15.92 -21.54
C ALA A 380 -10.50 -17.27 -21.05
N PRO A 381 -10.99 -17.43 -19.80
CA PRO A 381 -11.30 -18.76 -19.26
C PRO A 381 -12.41 -19.49 -20.02
N SER A 382 -13.38 -18.74 -20.56
CA SER A 382 -14.50 -19.19 -21.38
C SER A 382 -14.14 -19.57 -22.83
N ASN A 383 -13.00 -19.12 -23.35
CA ASN A 383 -12.47 -19.48 -24.66
C ASN A 383 -10.97 -19.23 -24.71
N GLN A 384 -10.15 -20.22 -24.32
CA GLN A 384 -8.72 -20.00 -24.07
C GLN A 384 -7.88 -19.84 -25.35
N SER A 385 -8.52 -19.89 -26.54
CA SER A 385 -7.89 -19.39 -27.77
C SER A 385 -7.87 -17.87 -27.86
N VAL A 386 -8.70 -17.17 -27.08
CA VAL A 386 -8.61 -15.72 -26.91
C VAL A 386 -7.59 -15.39 -25.82
N ILE A 387 -6.58 -14.59 -26.20
CA ILE A 387 -5.47 -14.20 -25.33
C ILE A 387 -5.22 -12.71 -25.50
N TYR A 388 -5.13 -11.99 -24.39
CA TYR A 388 -4.79 -10.57 -24.35
C TYR A 388 -3.38 -10.34 -23.84
N ALA A 389 -2.79 -9.23 -24.25
CA ALA A 389 -1.54 -8.70 -23.74
C ALA A 389 -1.67 -7.19 -23.49
N LEU A 390 -1.28 -6.72 -22.30
CA LEU A 390 -1.21 -5.30 -21.93
C LEU A 390 0.25 -4.89 -21.83
N ALA A 391 0.73 -4.07 -22.76
CA ALA A 391 2.13 -3.65 -22.84
C ALA A 391 2.32 -2.19 -22.40
N SER A 392 3.32 -1.94 -21.55
CA SER A 392 3.88 -0.60 -21.38
C SER A 392 4.81 -0.22 -22.54
N SER A 393 5.15 1.06 -22.65
CA SER A 393 5.97 1.63 -23.72
C SER A 393 7.37 2.01 -23.21
N THR A 394 8.43 1.57 -23.90
CA THR A 394 9.81 2.02 -23.66
C THR A 394 10.20 3.20 -24.56
N ALA A 395 9.27 3.77 -25.31
CA ALA A 395 9.55 4.90 -26.20
C ALA A 395 9.66 6.20 -25.37
N PRO A 396 10.69 7.04 -25.58
CA PRO A 396 10.84 8.29 -24.85
C PRO A 396 9.73 9.30 -25.19
N GLY A 397 9.29 10.07 -24.19
CA GLY A 397 8.23 11.07 -24.31
C GLY A 397 7.06 10.83 -23.35
N SER A 398 5.90 11.44 -23.61
CA SER A 398 4.75 11.46 -22.69
C SER A 398 4.14 10.08 -22.36
N PHE A 399 4.48 9.05 -23.11
CA PHE A 399 4.09 7.65 -22.87
C PHE A 399 5.28 6.73 -22.61
N GLN A 400 6.46 7.28 -22.27
CA GLN A 400 7.50 6.47 -21.66
C GLN A 400 6.96 5.87 -20.37
N ASP A 401 7.11 4.56 -20.21
CA ASP A 401 6.57 3.74 -19.13
C ASP A 401 5.04 3.69 -19.01
N GLY A 402 4.32 4.47 -19.83
CA GLY A 402 2.87 4.46 -19.92
C GLY A 402 2.38 3.35 -20.84
N LEU A 403 1.13 3.44 -21.28
CA LEU A 403 0.57 2.49 -22.25
C LEU A 403 1.38 2.48 -23.56
N LEU A 404 1.67 1.29 -24.08
CA LEU A 404 1.91 1.10 -25.52
C LEU A 404 0.59 0.71 -26.20
N GLY A 405 -0.04 -0.36 -25.70
CA GLY A 405 -1.36 -0.79 -26.14
C GLY A 405 -1.88 -2.04 -25.45
N VAL A 406 -3.17 -2.30 -25.68
CA VAL A 406 -3.84 -3.58 -25.40
C VAL A 406 -3.92 -4.36 -26.71
N TYR A 407 -3.47 -5.61 -26.70
CA TYR A 407 -3.44 -6.50 -27.86
C TYR A 407 -4.27 -7.75 -27.60
N ARG A 408 -4.85 -8.33 -28.66
CA ARG A 408 -5.71 -9.51 -28.60
C ARG A 408 -5.40 -10.48 -29.74
N SER A 409 -5.17 -11.74 -29.40
CA SER A 409 -5.18 -12.89 -30.31
C SER A 409 -6.47 -13.70 -30.11
N THR A 410 -6.92 -14.39 -31.16
CA THR A 410 -8.05 -15.35 -31.12
C THR A 410 -7.63 -16.77 -31.51
N THR A 411 -6.35 -17.01 -31.74
CA THR A 411 -5.81 -18.27 -32.30
C THR A 411 -4.80 -18.95 -31.36
N SER A 412 -5.09 -18.93 -30.05
CA SER A 412 -4.19 -19.41 -28.99
C SER A 412 -2.81 -18.73 -29.05
N GLY A 413 -2.76 -17.42 -29.34
CA GLY A 413 -1.52 -16.64 -29.37
C GLY A 413 -0.49 -17.18 -30.36
N ALA A 414 -0.90 -17.53 -31.58
CA ALA A 414 0.03 -17.86 -32.66
C ALA A 414 0.92 -16.65 -33.03
N ALA A 415 2.11 -16.90 -33.58
CA ALA A 415 2.99 -15.82 -34.02
C ALA A 415 2.29 -14.92 -35.06
N GLY A 416 2.37 -13.60 -34.86
CA GLY A 416 1.70 -12.61 -35.70
C GLY A 416 0.18 -12.49 -35.53
N SER A 417 -0.43 -13.22 -34.59
CA SER A 417 -1.90 -13.18 -34.39
C SER A 417 -2.39 -12.11 -33.40
N PHE A 418 -1.48 -11.40 -32.74
CA PHE A 418 -1.82 -10.34 -31.78
C PHE A 418 -2.16 -9.04 -32.52
N THR A 419 -3.43 -8.65 -32.45
CA THR A 419 -3.95 -7.40 -33.04
C THR A 419 -4.11 -6.33 -31.98
N ALA A 420 -3.72 -5.09 -32.27
CA ALA A 420 -3.97 -3.96 -31.35
C ALA A 420 -5.49 -3.70 -31.22
N ARG A 421 -5.92 -3.33 -30.02
CA ARG A 421 -7.32 -2.99 -29.68
C ARG A 421 -7.45 -1.54 -29.24
N VAL A 422 -6.54 -1.10 -28.37
CA VAL A 422 -6.23 0.32 -28.10
C VAL A 422 -4.72 0.52 -27.99
N THR A 423 -4.28 1.76 -28.18
CA THR A 423 -2.88 2.21 -28.18
C THR A 423 -2.78 3.59 -27.52
N ASN A 424 -1.57 4.03 -27.17
CA ASN A 424 -1.32 5.42 -26.76
C ASN A 424 -1.59 6.49 -27.85
N THR A 425 -1.85 6.07 -29.09
CA THR A 425 -2.30 6.92 -30.21
C THR A 425 -3.81 6.86 -30.47
N SER A 426 -4.58 6.11 -29.67
CA SER A 426 -6.04 5.98 -29.84
C SER A 426 -6.78 7.27 -29.50
N ALA A 427 -7.84 7.59 -30.26
CA ALA A 427 -8.54 8.87 -30.15
C ALA A 427 -9.12 9.12 -28.74
N THR A 428 -9.85 8.14 -28.17
CA THR A 428 -10.42 8.23 -26.82
C THR A 428 -9.33 8.44 -25.78
N THR A 429 -9.35 9.59 -25.11
CA THR A 429 -8.32 10.03 -24.17
C THR A 429 -8.18 9.10 -22.97
N LEU A 430 -9.30 8.60 -22.41
CA LEU A 430 -9.25 7.65 -21.28
C LEU A 430 -8.55 6.33 -21.66
N ASN A 431 -8.76 5.82 -22.89
CA ASN A 431 -8.14 4.58 -23.37
C ASN A 431 -6.62 4.68 -23.53
N ARG A 432 -6.05 5.90 -23.52
CA ARG A 432 -4.59 6.12 -23.55
C ARG A 432 -3.95 6.09 -22.15
N LEU A 433 -4.74 6.20 -21.09
CA LEU A 433 -4.30 6.42 -19.71
C LEU A 433 -4.34 5.14 -18.84
N LEU A 434 -4.52 3.97 -19.44
CA LEU A 434 -4.72 2.69 -18.73
C LEU A 434 -3.52 2.23 -17.85
N LEU A 435 -2.34 2.84 -18.04
CA LEU A 435 -1.10 2.62 -17.27
C LEU A 435 -0.48 3.97 -16.83
N SER A 436 -1.34 4.92 -16.46
CA SER A 436 -1.00 6.29 -16.05
C SER A 436 -2.04 6.80 -15.05
N ASN A 437 -1.70 7.72 -14.15
CA ASN A 437 -2.67 8.26 -13.19
C ASN A 437 -3.72 9.15 -13.91
N PRO A 438 -5.00 8.74 -14.04
CA PRO A 438 -5.92 9.36 -15.00
C PRO A 438 -6.35 10.77 -14.61
N VAL A 439 -6.60 10.99 -13.32
CA VAL A 439 -6.99 12.32 -12.82
C VAL A 439 -5.81 13.31 -12.94
N ILE A 440 -4.57 12.85 -12.70
CA ILE A 440 -3.36 13.69 -12.80
C ILE A 440 -3.05 14.07 -14.26
N ALA A 441 -3.26 13.15 -15.21
CA ALA A 441 -3.17 13.44 -16.64
C ALA A 441 -4.28 14.39 -17.14
N LEU A 442 -5.39 14.51 -16.40
CA LEU A 442 -6.58 15.27 -16.81
C LEU A 442 -6.90 16.48 -15.91
N LEU A 443 -5.98 16.90 -15.04
CA LEU A 443 -6.17 18.07 -14.17
C LEU A 443 -6.58 19.33 -14.97
N THR A 444 -6.01 19.57 -16.15
CA THR A 444 -6.35 20.74 -16.98
C THR A 444 -7.81 20.66 -17.50
N PRO A 445 -8.23 19.63 -18.26
CA PRO A 445 -9.64 19.51 -18.71
C PRO A 445 -10.64 19.30 -17.57
N CYS A 446 -10.22 18.80 -16.40
CA CYS A 446 -11.07 18.74 -15.20
C CYS A 446 -11.19 20.07 -14.43
N GLY A 447 -10.38 21.08 -14.74
CA GLY A 447 -10.40 22.37 -14.05
C GLY A 447 -9.65 22.42 -12.72
N PHE A 448 -8.73 21.48 -12.49
CA PHE A 448 -7.92 21.35 -11.26
C PHE A 448 -6.49 21.96 -11.39
N GLY A 449 -6.14 22.56 -12.53
CA GLY A 449 -4.82 23.14 -12.82
C GLY A 449 -3.98 22.28 -13.78
N THR A 450 -2.68 22.49 -13.89
CA THR A 450 -1.81 21.80 -14.88
C THR A 450 -1.82 20.27 -14.73
N SER A 451 -2.01 19.55 -15.84
CA SER A 451 -1.86 18.09 -16.00
C SER A 451 -0.41 17.61 -16.10
N SER A 452 -0.14 16.36 -15.68
CA SER A 452 1.11 15.62 -15.96
C SER A 452 0.86 14.14 -16.24
N PHE A 453 1.72 13.50 -17.04
CA PHE A 453 1.65 12.06 -17.31
C PHE A 453 2.46 11.30 -16.25
N ASN A 454 1.80 10.87 -15.17
CA ASN A 454 2.40 10.03 -14.13
C ASN A 454 2.22 8.56 -14.56
N ASN A 455 3.15 8.09 -15.40
CA ASN A 455 3.13 6.76 -15.99
C ASN A 455 3.79 5.73 -15.08
N GLN A 456 3.15 4.58 -14.87
CA GLN A 456 3.62 3.58 -13.91
C GLN A 456 3.65 2.13 -14.44
N GLY A 457 3.34 1.88 -15.72
CA GLY A 457 3.13 0.53 -16.29
C GLY A 457 4.30 -0.48 -16.24
N TRP A 458 5.46 -0.13 -15.68
CA TRP A 458 6.50 -1.06 -15.23
C TRP A 458 6.24 -1.67 -13.85
N TYR A 459 5.46 -0.99 -13.01
CA TYR A 459 5.16 -1.25 -11.60
C TYR A 459 3.75 -1.85 -11.38
N ASP A 460 2.72 -1.17 -11.87
CA ASP A 460 1.30 -1.50 -11.74
C ASP A 460 0.69 -1.82 -13.12
N ASN A 461 0.63 -3.11 -13.44
CA ASN A 461 0.23 -3.55 -14.78
C ASN A 461 -0.38 -4.93 -14.64
N ILE A 462 -1.70 -4.99 -14.77
CA ILE A 462 -2.52 -6.20 -14.76
C ILE A 462 -3.42 -6.20 -15.99
N ILE A 463 -3.64 -7.38 -16.57
CA ILE A 463 -4.79 -7.67 -17.41
C ILE A 463 -5.43 -8.99 -16.95
N VAL A 464 -6.77 -9.04 -16.87
CA VAL A 464 -7.55 -10.28 -16.65
C VAL A 464 -8.81 -10.28 -17.51
N VAL A 465 -9.32 -11.46 -17.84
CA VAL A 465 -10.54 -11.63 -18.64
C VAL A 465 -11.62 -12.27 -17.78
N ASP A 466 -12.85 -11.84 -17.99
CA ASP A 466 -14.04 -12.35 -17.32
C ASP A 466 -14.24 -13.86 -17.57
N PRO A 467 -14.47 -14.68 -16.51
CA PRO A 467 -14.60 -16.13 -16.67
C PRO A 467 -15.72 -16.59 -17.59
N THR A 468 -16.74 -15.76 -17.87
CA THR A 468 -17.90 -16.12 -18.70
C THR A 468 -18.02 -15.35 -20.01
N ASN A 469 -17.22 -14.30 -20.24
CA ASN A 469 -17.21 -13.56 -21.51
C ASN A 469 -15.77 -13.24 -21.99
N PRO A 470 -15.29 -13.77 -23.13
CA PRO A 470 -13.95 -13.48 -23.63
C PRO A 470 -13.77 -12.03 -24.12
N ASP A 471 -14.87 -11.26 -24.24
CA ASP A 471 -14.86 -9.86 -24.65
C ASP A 471 -15.06 -8.86 -23.49
N THR A 472 -15.32 -9.34 -22.25
CA THR A 472 -15.20 -8.50 -21.06
C THR A 472 -13.79 -8.64 -20.50
N VAL A 473 -12.97 -7.60 -20.65
CA VAL A 473 -11.56 -7.57 -20.24
C VAL A 473 -11.30 -6.41 -19.30
N TRP A 474 -10.51 -6.68 -18.26
CA TRP A 474 -10.13 -5.73 -17.23
C TRP A 474 -8.65 -5.42 -17.30
N VAL A 475 -8.29 -4.18 -17.03
CA VAL A 475 -6.90 -3.75 -16.85
C VAL A 475 -6.75 -2.96 -15.56
N GLY A 476 -5.56 -2.98 -14.98
CA GLY A 476 -5.22 -2.23 -13.78
C GLY A 476 -3.85 -1.60 -13.89
N GLY A 477 -3.80 -0.33 -13.48
CA GLY A 477 -2.61 0.41 -13.08
C GLY A 477 -2.96 1.19 -11.81
N VAL A 478 -2.87 2.52 -11.84
CA VAL A 478 -3.22 3.39 -10.70
C VAL A 478 -4.73 3.37 -10.40
N ASP A 479 -5.53 3.09 -11.42
CA ASP A 479 -6.96 2.78 -11.32
C ASP A 479 -7.25 1.47 -12.08
N LEU A 480 -8.40 0.86 -11.79
CA LEU A 480 -8.99 -0.22 -12.56
C LEU A 480 -9.86 0.30 -13.70
N PHE A 481 -9.89 -0.44 -14.80
CA PHE A 481 -10.76 -0.19 -15.94
C PHE A 481 -11.35 -1.50 -16.49
N ARG A 482 -12.53 -1.42 -17.11
CA ARG A 482 -13.14 -2.54 -17.84
C ARG A 482 -13.55 -2.12 -19.24
N SER A 483 -13.33 -3.01 -20.20
CA SER A 483 -13.92 -3.01 -21.53
C SER A 483 -14.91 -4.17 -21.63
N ASP A 484 -16.02 -3.95 -22.33
CA ASP A 484 -17.04 -4.98 -22.65
C ASP A 484 -17.12 -5.28 -24.16
N ASP A 485 -16.14 -4.79 -24.94
CA ASP A 485 -16.07 -4.84 -26.41
C ASP A 485 -14.76 -5.47 -26.94
N GLY A 486 -14.16 -6.35 -26.12
CA GLY A 486 -12.93 -7.05 -26.45
C GLY A 486 -11.70 -6.15 -26.45
N GLY A 487 -11.65 -5.17 -25.55
CA GLY A 487 -10.53 -4.25 -25.34
C GLY A 487 -10.48 -3.03 -26.27
N ALA A 488 -11.58 -2.67 -26.96
CA ALA A 488 -11.60 -1.53 -27.89
C ALA A 488 -11.98 -0.20 -27.22
N ASN A 489 -12.78 -0.23 -26.15
CA ASN A 489 -13.10 0.94 -25.35
C ASN A 489 -13.23 0.61 -23.85
N PHE A 490 -12.69 1.46 -22.99
CA PHE A 490 -12.63 1.23 -21.55
C PHE A 490 -13.41 2.29 -20.75
N GLY A 491 -14.08 1.85 -19.70
CA GLY A 491 -14.64 2.69 -18.64
C GLY A 491 -13.90 2.47 -17.32
N GLN A 492 -13.77 3.53 -16.54
CA GLN A 492 -13.07 3.48 -15.25
C GLN A 492 -13.92 2.76 -14.17
N ALA A 493 -13.30 1.90 -13.37
CA ALA A 493 -13.95 0.97 -12.45
C ALA A 493 -13.61 1.21 -10.97
N SER A 494 -12.61 2.05 -10.68
CA SER A 494 -12.26 2.57 -9.36
C SER A 494 -11.98 4.08 -9.45
N HIS A 495 -11.97 4.77 -8.33
CA HIS A 495 -11.35 6.09 -8.22
C HIS A 495 -10.50 6.17 -6.94
N TRP A 496 -9.18 6.01 -7.07
CA TRP A 496 -8.26 5.96 -5.91
C TRP A 496 -8.26 7.21 -5.02
N TRP A 497 -8.64 8.38 -5.56
CA TRP A 497 -8.63 9.67 -4.88
C TRP A 497 -9.96 10.03 -4.20
N PHE A 498 -10.96 9.15 -4.24
CA PHE A 498 -12.25 9.36 -3.57
C PHE A 498 -12.16 9.13 -2.05
N GLY A 499 -13.23 9.48 -1.32
CA GLY A 499 -13.29 9.35 0.13
C GLY A 499 -13.33 7.89 0.59
N ARG A 500 -12.18 7.35 1.02
CA ARG A 500 -12.09 6.02 1.64
C ARG A 500 -13.11 5.85 2.77
N GLY A 501 -13.92 4.79 2.69
CA GLY A 501 -15.00 4.50 3.66
C GLY A 501 -16.23 5.43 3.57
N VAL A 502 -16.28 6.34 2.59
CA VAL A 502 -17.39 7.27 2.35
C VAL A 502 -18.01 7.03 0.97
N ASP A 503 -17.17 6.96 -0.07
CA ASP A 503 -17.56 6.74 -1.45
C ASP A 503 -17.35 5.26 -1.83
N LYS A 504 -18.36 4.64 -2.45
CA LYS A 504 -18.34 3.20 -2.81
C LYS A 504 -17.37 2.88 -3.95
N GLU A 505 -17.01 3.89 -4.74
CA GLU A 505 -16.11 3.80 -5.89
C GLU A 505 -14.62 3.73 -5.48
N TYR A 506 -14.32 4.04 -4.21
CA TYR A 506 -12.97 3.97 -3.68
C TYR A 506 -12.43 2.54 -3.68
N ASN A 507 -11.35 2.35 -4.42
CA ASN A 507 -10.42 1.24 -4.29
C ASN A 507 -9.02 1.87 -4.36
N HIS A 508 -8.09 1.48 -3.49
CA HIS A 508 -6.79 2.15 -3.36
C HIS A 508 -5.97 2.09 -4.67
N ALA A 509 -5.11 3.08 -4.89
CA ALA A 509 -4.19 3.15 -6.02
C ALA A 509 -3.25 1.94 -6.12
N ASP A 510 -2.65 1.79 -7.30
CA ASP A 510 -1.51 0.92 -7.61
C ASP A 510 -1.86 -0.58 -7.54
N HIS A 511 -2.64 -1.04 -8.52
CA HIS A 511 -3.19 -2.38 -8.54
C HIS A 511 -2.19 -3.44 -9.05
N HIS A 512 -2.05 -4.54 -8.31
CA HIS A 512 -1.12 -5.64 -8.61
C HIS A 512 -1.78 -6.95 -8.99
N LEU A 513 -3.01 -7.21 -8.53
CA LEU A 513 -3.75 -8.42 -8.91
C LEU A 513 -5.27 -8.19 -8.95
N LEU A 514 -5.93 -8.91 -9.86
CA LEU A 514 -7.38 -9.13 -9.89
C LEU A 514 -7.67 -10.64 -9.84
N VAL A 515 -8.62 -11.06 -9.01
CA VAL A 515 -9.00 -12.47 -8.85
C VAL A 515 -10.52 -12.61 -8.86
N PHE A 516 -11.06 -13.33 -9.83
CA PHE A 516 -12.47 -13.72 -9.80
C PHE A 516 -12.69 -14.84 -8.76
N HIS A 517 -13.82 -14.79 -8.06
CA HIS A 517 -14.20 -15.85 -7.12
C HIS A 517 -14.27 -17.21 -7.84
N PRO A 518 -13.79 -18.34 -7.29
CA PRO A 518 -13.70 -19.60 -8.04
C PRO A 518 -15.06 -20.15 -8.51
N GLY A 519 -16.13 -19.83 -7.78
CA GLY A 519 -17.52 -20.10 -8.18
C GLY A 519 -18.22 -18.96 -8.95
N TYR A 520 -17.48 -18.10 -9.66
CA TYR A 520 -18.05 -17.00 -10.47
C TYR A 520 -18.78 -17.55 -11.72
N ASP A 521 -20.03 -17.11 -11.93
CA ASP A 521 -20.83 -17.43 -13.11
C ASP A 521 -21.28 -16.16 -13.89
N GLY A 522 -21.02 -14.97 -13.35
CA GLY A 522 -21.48 -13.70 -13.93
C GLY A 522 -23.00 -13.43 -13.80
N VAL A 523 -23.76 -14.32 -13.16
CA VAL A 523 -25.24 -14.31 -13.08
C VAL A 523 -25.73 -14.35 -11.64
N SER A 524 -25.39 -15.38 -10.87
CA SER A 524 -25.70 -15.50 -9.43
C SER A 524 -24.51 -15.07 -8.56
N ASN A 525 -23.29 -15.38 -8.98
CA ASN A 525 -22.04 -15.02 -8.33
C ASN A 525 -21.20 -14.14 -9.27
N LYS A 526 -21.05 -12.89 -8.87
CA LYS A 526 -20.36 -11.83 -9.63
C LYS A 526 -19.16 -11.27 -8.85
N VAL A 527 -18.67 -12.00 -7.85
CA VAL A 527 -17.62 -11.54 -6.93
C VAL A 527 -16.25 -11.53 -7.61
N MET A 528 -15.55 -10.40 -7.48
CA MET A 528 -14.15 -10.25 -7.87
C MET A 528 -13.40 -9.49 -6.78
N PHE A 529 -12.14 -9.87 -6.57
CA PHE A 529 -11.22 -9.28 -5.61
C PHE A 529 -10.11 -8.52 -6.34
N SER A 530 -9.53 -7.52 -5.67
CA SER A 530 -8.41 -6.70 -6.12
C SER A 530 -7.38 -6.59 -5.00
N THR A 531 -6.10 -6.58 -5.33
CA THR A 531 -5.02 -6.26 -4.37
C THR A 531 -4.09 -5.19 -4.92
N ASN A 532 -3.59 -4.35 -4.02
CA ASN A 532 -2.91 -3.08 -4.32
C ASN A 532 -2.08 -2.62 -3.10
N ASP A 533 -1.58 -1.38 -3.14
CA ASP A 533 -0.77 -0.81 -2.03
C ASP A 533 -1.62 -0.33 -0.83
N GLY A 534 -2.94 -0.42 -0.95
CA GLY A 534 -3.89 -0.32 0.16
C GLY A 534 -4.37 -1.67 0.72
N GLY A 535 -3.83 -2.80 0.27
CA GLY A 535 -4.23 -4.14 0.75
C GLY A 535 -5.20 -4.89 -0.16
N ILE A 536 -6.37 -5.27 0.38
CA ILE A 536 -7.32 -6.20 -0.25
C ILE A 536 -8.71 -5.58 -0.36
N PHE A 537 -9.27 -5.56 -1.57
CA PHE A 537 -10.61 -5.05 -1.87
C PHE A 537 -11.45 -6.09 -2.63
N LYS A 538 -12.78 -5.97 -2.53
CA LYS A 538 -13.76 -6.85 -3.16
C LYS A 538 -14.90 -6.04 -3.77
N THR A 539 -15.33 -6.41 -4.97
CA THR A 539 -16.64 -6.03 -5.48
C THR A 539 -17.59 -7.23 -5.45
N ALA A 540 -18.84 -6.99 -5.04
CA ALA A 540 -19.90 -7.98 -5.10
C ALA A 540 -20.47 -8.16 -6.52
N ASN A 541 -20.22 -7.22 -7.43
CA ASN A 541 -20.76 -7.22 -8.78
C ASN A 541 -19.76 -6.68 -9.82
N ALA A 542 -18.87 -7.54 -10.29
CA ALA A 542 -17.95 -7.28 -11.38
C ALA A 542 -18.67 -6.88 -12.70
N LYS A 543 -19.94 -7.24 -12.88
CA LYS A 543 -20.77 -6.84 -14.04
C LYS A 543 -21.47 -5.47 -13.86
N ALA A 544 -21.19 -4.72 -12.78
CA ALA A 544 -21.75 -3.39 -12.56
C ALA A 544 -21.31 -2.38 -13.66
N PRO A 545 -22.07 -1.31 -13.92
CA PRO A 545 -21.63 -0.22 -14.80
C PRO A 545 -20.24 0.34 -14.42
N VAL A 546 -19.51 0.80 -15.43
CA VAL A 546 -18.22 1.49 -15.30
C VAL A 546 -18.29 2.90 -15.87
N ALA A 547 -17.46 3.79 -15.35
CA ALA A 547 -17.44 5.21 -15.65
C ALA A 547 -16.75 5.51 -16.99
N TYR A 548 -17.49 5.41 -18.08
CA TYR A 548 -17.04 5.92 -19.39
C TYR A 548 -17.02 7.46 -19.37
N SER A 549 -15.88 8.06 -19.73
CA SER A 549 -15.76 9.53 -19.87
C SER A 549 -15.89 9.96 -21.33
N PRO A 550 -16.57 11.10 -21.61
CA PRO A 550 -16.69 11.63 -22.96
C PRO A 550 -15.33 12.16 -23.47
N ASP A 551 -15.20 12.24 -24.80
CA ASP A 551 -14.11 12.95 -25.46
C ASP A 551 -14.69 14.11 -26.29
N PRO A 552 -14.26 15.37 -26.11
CA PRO A 552 -13.23 15.83 -25.18
C PRO A 552 -13.66 15.76 -23.70
N VAL A 553 -12.70 15.38 -22.86
CA VAL A 553 -12.84 15.43 -21.39
C VAL A 553 -13.05 16.89 -20.95
N ASN A 554 -13.96 17.07 -19.99
CA ASN A 554 -14.37 18.36 -19.44
C ASN A 554 -14.75 18.23 -17.94
N PRO A 555 -14.94 19.32 -17.17
CA PRO A 555 -15.11 19.27 -15.71
C PRO A 555 -16.35 18.52 -15.19
N ALA A 556 -17.30 18.15 -16.06
CA ALA A 556 -18.46 17.31 -15.72
C ALA A 556 -18.24 15.81 -16.04
N SER A 557 -17.04 15.41 -16.46
CA SER A 557 -16.72 14.02 -16.80
C SER A 557 -16.57 13.14 -15.56
N PRO A 558 -16.87 11.83 -15.63
CA PRO A 558 -16.69 10.91 -14.50
C PRO A 558 -15.26 10.83 -13.96
N VAL A 559 -14.23 10.82 -14.82
CA VAL A 559 -12.81 10.87 -14.42
C VAL A 559 -12.44 12.14 -13.62
N CYS A 560 -13.24 13.20 -13.73
CA CYS A 560 -13.12 14.43 -12.94
C CYS A 560 -13.92 14.39 -11.62
N GLY A 561 -14.41 13.23 -11.20
CA GLY A 561 -15.16 13.03 -9.94
C GLY A 561 -16.69 13.06 -10.08
N ASN A 562 -17.24 12.99 -11.29
CA ASN A 562 -18.69 13.08 -11.55
C ASN A 562 -19.28 11.69 -11.92
N THR A 563 -19.19 10.70 -11.02
CA THR A 563 -19.62 9.33 -11.32
C THR A 563 -21.14 9.18 -11.46
N PRO A 564 -21.63 8.32 -12.39
CA PRO A 564 -23.00 7.84 -12.37
C PRO A 564 -23.33 7.09 -11.07
N ALA A 565 -24.53 7.28 -10.52
CA ALA A 565 -24.89 6.73 -9.21
C ALA A 565 -24.91 5.19 -9.13
N ASP A 566 -24.92 4.50 -10.26
CA ASP A 566 -25.02 3.04 -10.42
C ASP A 566 -23.69 2.35 -10.78
N VAL A 567 -22.56 3.07 -10.83
CA VAL A 567 -21.24 2.45 -11.05
C VAL A 567 -20.83 1.48 -9.95
N MET A 568 -19.77 0.73 -10.21
CA MET A 568 -19.12 -0.24 -9.34
C MET A 568 -19.03 0.18 -7.86
N ALA A 569 -19.20 -0.80 -6.97
CA ALA A 569 -18.99 -0.67 -5.55
C ALA A 569 -17.88 -1.61 -5.10
N TRP A 570 -16.97 -1.10 -4.27
CA TRP A 570 -15.88 -1.81 -3.63
C TRP A 570 -16.12 -1.90 -2.12
N THR A 571 -15.47 -2.88 -1.50
CA THR A 571 -15.48 -3.10 -0.06
C THR A 571 -14.10 -3.58 0.34
N GLU A 572 -13.50 -2.87 1.29
CA GLU A 572 -12.19 -3.20 1.83
C GLU A 572 -12.28 -4.45 2.73
N LEU A 573 -11.33 -5.37 2.60
CA LEU A 573 -11.25 -6.63 3.35
C LEU A 573 -10.05 -6.70 4.29
N ASN A 574 -9.38 -5.57 4.51
CA ASN A 574 -8.36 -5.45 5.55
C ASN A 574 -9.07 -5.52 6.91
N ASN A 575 -9.00 -6.69 7.57
CA ASN A 575 -9.59 -6.93 8.88
C ASN A 575 -8.63 -7.78 9.70
N GLY A 576 -7.90 -7.17 10.64
CA GLY A 576 -6.75 -7.78 11.30
C GLY A 576 -5.49 -7.89 10.41
N TYR A 577 -5.53 -7.38 9.17
CA TYR A 577 -4.49 -7.54 8.16
C TYR A 577 -3.38 -6.48 8.33
N GLN A 578 -2.44 -6.73 9.24
CA GLN A 578 -1.45 -5.74 9.70
C GLN A 578 -0.19 -5.75 8.83
N VAL A 579 -0.26 -5.11 7.66
CA VAL A 579 0.85 -5.06 6.68
C VAL A 579 1.30 -3.64 6.30
N THR A 580 0.79 -2.60 6.98
CA THR A 580 1.13 -1.20 6.68
C THR A 580 2.59 -0.86 7.00
N GLN A 581 3.26 -0.20 6.06
CA GLN A 581 4.67 0.20 6.16
C GLN A 581 4.78 1.59 6.81
N PHE A 582 5.33 1.68 8.02
CA PHE A 582 5.56 2.95 8.72
C PHE A 582 6.93 3.55 8.38
N TYR A 583 6.98 4.86 8.12
CA TYR A 583 8.22 5.64 8.07
C TYR A 583 8.61 6.23 9.44
N HIS A 584 7.62 6.60 10.26
CA HIS A 584 7.82 7.21 11.58
C HIS A 584 6.57 7.06 12.45
N GLY A 585 6.71 7.08 13.78
CA GLY A 585 5.57 7.08 14.71
C GLY A 585 5.90 7.71 16.07
N VAL A 586 4.87 8.23 16.74
CA VAL A 586 4.91 8.75 18.12
C VAL A 586 3.72 8.23 18.91
N HIS A 587 3.92 7.95 20.20
CA HIS A 587 2.83 7.62 21.12
C HIS A 587 2.18 8.90 21.67
N TYR A 588 0.89 8.82 22.00
CA TYR A 588 0.22 9.78 22.85
C TYR A 588 0.66 9.56 24.31
N PRO A 589 0.61 10.60 25.18
CA PRO A 589 0.97 10.47 26.60
C PRO A 589 0.21 9.39 27.40
N SER A 590 -0.88 8.85 26.86
CA SER A 590 -1.63 7.71 27.41
C SER A 590 -1.02 6.33 27.11
N GLY A 591 0.04 6.25 26.29
CA GLY A 591 0.61 4.99 25.79
C GLY A 591 -0.23 4.33 24.68
N ASP A 592 -1.51 4.08 24.94
CA ASP A 592 -2.41 3.26 24.12
C ASP A 592 -2.88 3.88 22.79
N THR A 593 -2.26 4.97 22.32
CA THR A 593 -2.58 5.55 21.02
C THR A 593 -1.31 6.00 20.32
N VAL A 594 -1.21 5.69 19.04
CA VAL A 594 -0.08 6.03 18.17
C VAL A 594 -0.56 6.94 17.05
N LEU A 595 0.24 7.96 16.73
CA LEU A 595 0.19 8.70 15.47
C LEU A 595 1.40 8.24 14.65
N GLY A 596 1.22 7.88 13.38
CA GLY A 596 2.33 7.41 12.54
C GLY A 596 2.15 7.74 11.06
N GLY A 597 3.25 8.07 10.41
CA GLY A 597 3.31 8.28 8.97
C GLY A 597 3.62 6.96 8.25
N THR A 598 2.88 6.67 7.19
CA THR A 598 2.94 5.40 6.46
C THR A 598 3.05 5.60 4.95
N GLN A 599 3.72 4.64 4.30
CA GLN A 599 3.87 4.59 2.85
C GLN A 599 2.52 4.35 2.18
N ASP A 600 2.22 5.17 1.16
CA ASP A 600 1.01 5.21 0.32
C ASP A 600 -0.32 5.50 1.08
N ASN A 601 -0.41 5.12 2.35
CA ASN A 601 -1.62 5.03 3.17
C ASN A 601 -1.86 6.24 4.11
N GLY A 602 -0.97 7.25 4.10
CA GLY A 602 -1.17 8.50 4.83
C GLY A 602 -0.51 8.58 6.21
N THR A 603 -0.85 9.64 6.93
CA THR A 603 -0.66 9.70 8.39
C THR A 603 -1.88 9.07 9.05
N LEU A 604 -1.64 8.08 9.92
CA LEU A 604 -2.66 7.27 10.56
C LEU A 604 -2.64 7.44 12.08
N ARG A 605 -3.79 7.26 12.73
CA ARG A 605 -3.92 7.20 14.19
C ARG A 605 -4.79 6.03 14.64
N GLY A 606 -4.34 5.31 15.66
CA GLY A 606 -5.12 4.26 16.33
C GLY A 606 -4.36 3.63 17.49
N GLY A 607 -4.76 2.43 17.90
CA GLY A 607 -4.16 1.72 19.02
C GLY A 607 -4.84 0.37 19.31
N PRO A 608 -4.35 -0.37 20.32
CA PRO A 608 -4.68 -1.78 20.54
C PRO A 608 -6.09 -1.99 21.14
N ALA A 609 -6.73 -0.93 21.64
CA ALA A 609 -8.13 -0.94 22.04
C ALA A 609 -9.10 -1.06 20.84
N ALA A 610 -8.66 -0.67 19.63
CA ALA A 610 -9.45 -0.77 18.41
C ALA A 610 -8.52 -0.93 17.18
N PRO A 611 -7.80 -2.07 17.04
CA PRO A 611 -6.80 -2.25 15.99
C PRO A 611 -7.41 -2.26 14.58
N ASN A 612 -8.72 -2.54 14.46
CA ASN A 612 -9.48 -2.45 13.22
C ASN A 612 -10.31 -1.14 13.08
N ALA A 613 -9.97 -0.09 13.83
CA ALA A 613 -10.58 1.24 13.69
C ALA A 613 -9.54 2.38 13.67
N TRP A 614 -8.35 2.12 13.11
CA TRP A 614 -7.39 3.17 12.82
C TRP A 614 -7.95 4.13 11.77
N ALA A 615 -7.73 5.43 11.99
CA ALA A 615 -8.25 6.52 11.18
C ALA A 615 -7.13 7.28 10.46
N ALA A 616 -7.37 7.67 9.22
CA ALA A 616 -6.49 8.59 8.50
C ALA A 616 -6.62 10.01 9.07
N VAL A 617 -5.48 10.65 9.31
CA VAL A 617 -5.33 12.06 9.71
C VAL A 617 -4.99 12.93 8.49
N ARG A 618 -4.24 12.38 7.53
CA ARG A 618 -3.87 13.02 6.25
C ARG A 618 -3.51 11.92 5.22
N GLY A 619 -3.78 12.14 3.93
CA GLY A 619 -3.41 11.20 2.84
C GLY A 619 -1.99 11.42 2.28
N GLY A 620 -1.65 10.69 1.21
CA GLY A 620 -0.32 10.67 0.58
C GLY A 620 0.68 9.78 1.34
N ASP A 621 1.98 9.87 1.04
CA ASP A 621 2.99 9.29 1.93
C ASP A 621 3.03 10.07 3.26
N GLY A 622 2.65 9.42 4.37
CA GLY A 622 2.78 10.02 5.70
C GLY A 622 4.24 10.02 6.16
N GLY A 623 4.85 11.20 6.30
CA GLY A 623 6.24 11.34 6.73
C GLY A 623 6.43 11.35 8.25
N TYR A 624 7.37 12.16 8.74
CA TYR A 624 7.56 12.34 10.17
C TYR A 624 6.30 12.97 10.82
N VAL A 625 6.10 12.66 12.10
CA VAL A 625 4.94 13.06 12.91
C VAL A 625 5.39 13.54 14.29
N ALA A 626 4.71 14.56 14.82
CA ALA A 626 4.92 15.06 16.18
C ALA A 626 3.59 15.44 16.86
N LEU A 627 3.62 15.57 18.18
CA LEU A 627 2.44 15.71 19.03
C LEU A 627 2.81 16.53 20.26
N ASN A 628 2.05 17.58 20.59
CA ASN A 628 2.27 18.31 21.83
C ASN A 628 1.76 17.47 23.02
N PRO A 629 2.62 17.00 23.94
CA PRO A 629 2.19 16.16 25.05
C PRO A 629 1.22 16.89 26.00
N ASN A 630 1.31 18.23 26.08
CA ASN A 630 0.47 19.05 26.96
C ASN A 630 -0.86 19.47 26.30
N ASN A 631 -1.04 19.25 25.00
CA ASN A 631 -2.30 19.47 24.30
C ASN A 631 -2.35 18.61 23.03
N THR A 632 -2.91 17.41 23.15
CA THR A 632 -2.93 16.39 22.09
C THR A 632 -3.86 16.72 20.91
N ASN A 633 -4.59 17.85 20.96
CA ASN A 633 -5.24 18.42 19.78
C ASN A 633 -4.26 19.11 18.84
N MET A 634 -3.06 19.44 19.29
CA MET A 634 -2.03 20.06 18.46
C MET A 634 -0.97 19.03 18.06
N LEU A 635 -0.94 18.74 16.76
CA LEU A 635 -0.09 17.72 16.15
C LEU A 635 0.47 18.22 14.82
N TRP A 636 1.53 17.58 14.37
CA TRP A 636 2.21 17.87 13.11
C TRP A 636 2.28 16.61 12.25
N THR A 637 2.12 16.81 10.94
CA THR A 637 2.23 15.76 9.93
C THR A 637 3.05 16.30 8.77
N ASN A 638 4.01 15.53 8.28
CA ASN A 638 4.69 15.81 7.02
C ASN A 638 4.16 14.85 5.96
N THR A 639 4.23 15.24 4.68
CA THR A 639 4.20 14.28 3.57
C THR A 639 5.55 14.32 2.86
N THR A 640 5.60 14.40 1.53
CA THR A 640 6.87 14.38 0.81
C THR A 640 7.56 15.76 0.83
N ASN A 641 8.89 15.78 0.71
CA ASN A 641 9.72 16.97 0.45
C ASN A 641 9.49 18.15 1.42
N MET A 642 9.22 17.85 2.70
CA MET A 642 8.93 18.83 3.76
C MET A 642 7.62 19.63 3.57
N ASN A 643 6.58 19.03 2.98
CA ASN A 643 5.20 19.51 3.15
C ASN A 643 4.68 19.23 4.59
N LEU A 644 5.23 19.99 5.54
CA LEU A 644 4.90 19.98 6.95
C LEU A 644 3.63 20.81 7.21
N GLN A 645 2.63 20.19 7.82
CA GLN A 645 1.41 20.83 8.28
C GLN A 645 1.25 20.70 9.80
N ARG A 646 0.63 21.71 10.41
CA ARG A 646 0.20 21.72 11.82
C ARG A 646 -1.33 21.68 11.90
N SER A 647 -1.86 20.80 12.73
CA SER A 647 -3.25 20.82 13.17
C SER A 647 -3.36 21.40 14.59
N ILE A 648 -4.50 22.02 14.91
CA ILE A 648 -4.83 22.51 16.27
C ILE A 648 -6.16 21.93 16.79
N ASN A 649 -6.74 20.97 16.06
CA ASN A 649 -8.06 20.37 16.32
C ASN A 649 -8.05 18.83 16.19
N GLY A 650 -6.97 18.20 16.68
CA GLY A 650 -6.85 16.75 16.77
C GLY A 650 -6.68 16.06 15.41
N GLY A 651 -6.19 16.78 14.41
CA GLY A 651 -6.04 16.27 13.03
C GLY A 651 -7.27 16.47 12.14
N ALA A 652 -8.34 17.12 12.61
CA ALA A 652 -9.54 17.33 11.79
C ALA A 652 -9.32 18.30 10.62
N THR A 653 -8.41 19.27 10.76
CA THR A 653 -7.84 20.06 9.66
C THR A 653 -6.36 20.35 9.91
N GLY A 654 -5.55 20.38 8.85
CA GLY A 654 -4.17 20.89 8.87
C GLY A 654 -4.05 22.26 8.21
N ALA A 655 -2.98 22.98 8.52
CA ALA A 655 -2.55 24.17 7.80
C ALA A 655 -1.03 24.09 7.53
N PRO A 656 -0.52 24.58 6.38
CA PRO A 656 0.91 24.61 6.08
C PRO A 656 1.71 25.30 7.19
N PHE A 657 2.77 24.64 7.65
CA PHE A 657 3.61 25.08 8.76
C PHE A 657 5.08 25.13 8.35
N THR A 658 5.35 25.79 7.22
CA THR A 658 6.68 25.96 6.60
C THR A 658 7.12 27.42 6.44
N SER A 659 6.25 28.39 6.78
CA SER A 659 6.53 29.83 6.64
C SER A 659 7.86 30.23 7.31
N GLY A 660 8.78 30.80 6.52
CA GLY A 660 10.13 31.17 6.96
C GLY A 660 11.24 30.20 6.51
N ILE A 661 10.90 28.98 6.08
CA ILE A 661 11.83 28.10 5.36
C ILE A 661 11.98 28.65 3.94
N THR A 662 13.20 29.06 3.57
CA THR A 662 13.53 29.61 2.23
C THR A 662 14.35 28.66 1.36
N GLU A 663 14.59 27.44 1.85
CA GLU A 663 15.34 26.39 1.16
C GLU A 663 14.48 25.64 0.14
N GLY A 664 15.04 25.31 -1.03
CA GLY A 664 14.31 24.63 -2.11
C GLY A 664 14.06 23.14 -1.82
N GLN A 665 12.94 22.61 -2.33
CA GLN A 665 12.47 21.23 -2.06
C GLN A 665 13.53 20.13 -2.28
N GLY A 666 14.39 20.25 -3.30
CA GLY A 666 15.44 19.26 -3.60
C GLY A 666 16.54 19.09 -2.52
N ASN A 667 16.61 20.01 -1.55
CA ASN A 667 17.49 19.90 -0.38
C ASN A 667 16.86 19.10 0.77
N PHE A 668 15.57 18.78 0.70
CA PHE A 668 14.88 17.92 1.65
C PHE A 668 14.92 16.46 1.17
N LEU A 669 14.82 15.50 2.11
CA LEU A 669 14.54 14.11 1.73
C LEU A 669 13.08 13.97 1.27
N PHE A 670 12.81 12.93 0.47
CA PHE A 670 11.45 12.47 0.15
C PHE A 670 10.61 12.38 1.43
N ILE A 671 11.00 11.56 2.41
CA ILE A 671 10.49 11.67 3.79
C ILE A 671 11.48 12.50 4.63
N ALA A 672 11.18 13.79 4.76
CA ALA A 672 12.04 14.74 5.47
C ALA A 672 11.85 14.68 7.00
N PRO A 673 12.94 14.58 7.79
CA PRO A 673 12.85 14.48 9.24
C PRO A 673 12.65 15.86 9.90
N TYR A 674 11.92 15.85 11.01
CA TYR A 674 11.82 16.98 11.93
C TYR A 674 11.61 16.45 13.35
N ALA A 675 11.96 17.25 14.36
CA ALA A 675 11.88 16.87 15.76
C ALA A 675 11.26 17.99 16.59
N GLN A 676 10.44 17.61 17.58
CA GLN A 676 9.98 18.51 18.64
C GLN A 676 10.91 18.39 19.84
N ASP A 677 11.16 19.50 20.53
CA ASP A 677 11.95 19.55 21.76
C ASP A 677 11.16 18.90 22.92
N PRO A 678 11.65 17.79 23.51
CA PRO A 678 10.92 17.06 24.55
C PRO A 678 10.68 17.88 25.83
N ALA A 679 11.55 18.85 26.14
CA ALA A 679 11.44 19.68 27.33
C ALA A 679 10.61 20.96 27.09
N ASN A 680 10.46 21.40 25.84
CA ASN A 680 9.65 22.57 25.50
C ASN A 680 8.99 22.42 24.11
N PRO A 681 7.72 21.97 24.02
CA PRO A 681 7.07 21.73 22.73
C PRO A 681 6.85 22.99 21.86
N ALA A 682 7.11 24.21 22.36
CA ALA A 682 7.15 25.41 21.52
C ALA A 682 8.35 25.45 20.56
N ASN A 683 9.45 24.76 20.92
CA ASN A 683 10.62 24.57 20.07
C ASN A 683 10.42 23.36 19.14
N MET A 684 10.69 23.54 17.83
CA MET A 684 10.83 22.44 16.88
C MET A 684 11.98 22.69 15.90
N TRP A 685 12.49 21.61 15.32
CA TRP A 685 13.63 21.56 14.40
C TRP A 685 13.27 20.81 13.13
N ALA A 686 13.67 21.31 11.97
CA ALA A 686 13.40 20.72 10.66
C ALA A 686 14.68 20.64 9.82
N ALA A 687 14.78 19.60 8.99
CA ALA A 687 15.99 19.24 8.24
C ALA A 687 15.78 19.32 6.73
N GLY A 688 16.41 20.32 6.11
CA GLY A 688 16.74 20.32 4.68
C GLY A 688 18.19 19.89 4.49
N ALA A 689 18.96 20.64 3.69
CA ALA A 689 20.42 20.62 3.76
C ALA A 689 20.95 21.73 4.68
N THR A 690 20.05 22.52 5.24
CA THR A 690 20.27 23.57 6.23
C THR A 690 19.46 23.24 7.51
N PRO A 691 19.97 23.51 8.72
CA PRO A 691 19.19 23.39 9.95
C PRO A 691 18.15 24.52 10.09
N TRP A 692 16.89 24.16 10.30
CA TRP A 692 15.78 25.10 10.54
C TRP A 692 15.20 24.92 11.95
N ARG A 693 14.81 26.02 12.60
CA ARG A 693 14.18 26.02 13.94
C ARG A 693 12.95 26.93 13.97
N THR A 694 11.94 26.56 14.76
CA THR A 694 10.90 27.48 15.25
C THR A 694 10.87 27.50 16.78
N THR A 695 10.46 28.64 17.35
CA THR A 695 10.08 28.81 18.77
C THR A 695 8.57 29.03 18.94
N GLN A 696 7.81 28.99 17.85
CA GLN A 696 6.40 29.33 17.77
C GLN A 696 5.53 28.12 17.40
N ALA A 697 6.03 26.89 17.55
CA ALA A 697 5.28 25.68 17.21
C ALA A 697 3.89 25.67 17.86
N THR A 698 3.82 26.02 19.13
CA THR A 698 2.58 26.03 19.93
C THR A 698 1.76 27.33 19.83
N ALA A 699 2.24 28.36 19.12
CA ALA A 699 1.64 29.69 19.10
C ALA A 699 0.38 29.75 18.21
N VAL A 700 -0.71 30.34 18.71
CA VAL A 700 -1.95 30.57 17.96
C VAL A 700 -2.49 31.97 18.31
N PRO A 701 -2.67 32.90 17.35
CA PRO A 701 -2.24 32.79 15.95
C PRO A 701 -0.71 32.81 15.80
N THR A 702 -0.21 32.25 14.70
CA THR A 702 1.16 32.43 14.23
C THR A 702 1.30 33.74 13.47
N VAL A 703 2.42 34.46 13.64
CA VAL A 703 2.65 35.78 13.03
C VAL A 703 3.98 35.81 12.29
N GLY A 704 3.95 36.12 10.99
CA GLY A 704 5.14 36.25 10.14
C GLY A 704 5.82 34.93 9.80
N ASN A 705 7.15 34.96 9.72
CA ASN A 705 7.99 33.79 9.49
C ASN A 705 8.12 33.01 10.81
N VAL A 706 7.55 31.80 10.87
CA VAL A 706 7.58 30.96 12.08
C VAL A 706 8.85 30.14 12.18
N TRP A 707 9.46 29.79 11.04
CA TRP A 707 10.77 29.15 10.96
C TRP A 707 11.88 30.18 10.71
N GLN A 708 13.05 29.88 11.27
CA GLN A 708 14.29 30.63 11.11
C GLN A 708 15.43 29.67 10.79
N GLN A 709 16.37 30.12 9.96
CA GLN A 709 17.62 29.41 9.73
C GLN A 709 18.43 29.38 11.04
N ALA A 710 18.96 28.21 11.40
CA ALA A 710 19.61 27.95 12.68
C ALA A 710 21.02 27.37 12.53
N GLY A 711 21.72 27.78 11.47
CA GLY A 711 23.09 27.39 11.12
C GLY A 711 23.34 27.51 9.61
N THR A 712 24.57 27.24 9.20
CA THR A 712 24.96 27.24 7.78
C THR A 712 24.46 25.99 7.05
N PHE A 713 24.45 26.04 5.70
CA PHE A 713 24.22 24.87 4.85
C PHE A 713 25.32 23.81 5.07
N PHE A 714 24.93 22.55 5.32
CA PHE A 714 25.85 21.47 5.71
C PHE A 714 26.50 20.75 4.51
N GLY A 715 26.23 21.17 3.27
CA GLY A 715 26.76 20.54 2.05
C GLY A 715 25.97 19.34 1.54
N GLN A 716 24.97 18.88 2.28
CA GLN A 716 24.22 17.64 2.05
C GLN A 716 22.88 17.65 2.78
N ARG A 717 21.92 16.84 2.34
CA ARG A 717 20.63 16.68 3.03
C ARG A 717 20.84 16.06 4.43
N ILE A 718 20.11 16.56 5.41
CA ILE A 718 20.08 16.07 6.78
C ILE A 718 19.05 14.93 6.86
N THR A 719 19.43 13.86 7.55
CA THR A 719 18.81 12.53 7.45
C THR A 719 18.26 11.98 8.77
N ALA A 720 18.69 12.56 9.89
CA ALA A 720 18.15 12.36 11.24
C ALA A 720 18.29 13.65 12.07
N ILE A 721 17.43 13.86 13.07
CA ILE A 721 17.54 14.95 14.07
C ILE A 721 17.25 14.37 15.46
N ALA A 722 17.98 14.82 16.49
CA ALA A 722 17.59 14.62 17.88
C ALA A 722 17.83 15.88 18.73
N VAL A 723 16.88 16.21 19.60
CA VAL A 723 17.02 17.24 20.65
C VAL A 723 17.29 16.52 21.97
N ALA A 724 18.24 16.99 22.78
CA ALA A 724 18.55 16.34 24.05
C ALA A 724 17.42 16.53 25.08
N PRO A 725 16.80 15.46 25.62
CA PRO A 725 15.62 15.60 26.50
C PRO A 725 15.86 16.41 27.78
N SER A 726 17.09 16.41 28.30
CA SER A 726 17.52 17.18 29.48
C SER A 726 18.09 18.56 29.15
N ASN A 727 18.23 18.95 27.87
CA ASN A 727 18.83 20.22 27.49
C ASN A 727 18.40 20.70 26.09
N SER A 728 17.36 21.56 26.03
CA SER A 728 16.88 22.22 24.81
C SER A 728 17.91 23.06 24.05
N ALA A 729 19.06 23.39 24.65
CA ALA A 729 20.17 24.06 23.95
C ALA A 729 21.09 23.10 23.19
N ARG A 730 20.95 21.78 23.39
CA ARG A 730 21.74 20.73 22.75
C ARG A 730 20.94 19.99 21.68
N VAL A 731 21.36 20.11 20.43
CA VAL A 731 20.72 19.46 19.27
C VAL A 731 21.76 18.73 18.43
N TYR A 732 21.36 17.62 17.83
CA TYR A 732 22.15 16.76 16.96
C TYR A 732 21.46 16.56 15.61
N MET A 733 22.24 16.49 14.54
CA MET A 733 21.74 16.26 13.18
C MET A 733 22.65 15.29 12.41
N GLY A 734 22.06 14.28 11.79
CA GLY A 734 22.76 13.23 11.05
C GLY A 734 22.84 13.55 9.55
N GLY A 735 24.05 13.52 8.98
CA GLY A 735 24.27 13.75 7.55
C GLY A 735 24.05 12.50 6.69
N GLY A 736 23.49 12.71 5.50
CA GLY A 736 23.40 11.69 4.46
C GLY A 736 24.68 11.54 3.63
N THR A 737 24.53 10.98 2.43
CA THR A 737 25.57 10.91 1.39
C THR A 737 25.40 12.01 0.33
N GLY A 738 26.51 12.43 -0.30
CA GLY A 738 26.54 13.37 -1.42
C GLY A 738 27.61 14.45 -1.35
N SER A 739 28.43 14.53 -0.29
CA SER A 739 29.40 15.63 -0.09
C SER A 739 30.68 15.20 0.66
N ALA A 740 31.61 16.15 0.87
CA ALA A 740 32.78 15.93 1.75
C ALA A 740 32.40 15.65 3.23
N ASN A 741 31.15 15.92 3.62
CA ASN A 741 30.63 15.80 4.97
C ASN A 741 29.83 14.49 5.22
N ASN A 742 29.86 13.53 4.28
CA ASN A 742 29.08 12.28 4.31
C ASN A 742 29.06 11.63 5.70
N GLY A 743 27.89 11.20 6.19
CA GLY A 743 27.78 10.38 7.39
C GLY A 743 28.24 11.03 8.70
N ARG A 744 28.42 12.36 8.75
CA ARG A 744 28.78 13.08 9.98
C ARG A 744 27.57 13.30 10.88
N VAL A 745 27.81 13.40 12.18
CA VAL A 745 26.83 13.91 13.15
C VAL A 745 27.26 15.32 13.56
N PHE A 746 26.43 16.30 13.24
CA PHE A 746 26.60 17.69 13.63
C PHE A 746 25.97 17.91 15.01
N THR A 747 26.57 18.74 15.86
CA THR A 747 26.03 19.15 17.15
C THR A 747 26.13 20.66 17.33
N THR A 748 25.20 21.24 18.10
CA THR A 748 25.37 22.59 18.65
C THR A 748 24.95 22.62 20.12
N ALA A 749 25.63 23.47 20.90
CA ALA A 749 25.25 23.84 22.27
C ALA A 749 24.43 25.15 22.33
N ASN A 750 24.22 25.80 21.19
CA ASN A 750 23.63 27.13 21.06
C ASN A 750 22.25 27.08 20.37
N ALA A 751 21.54 25.95 20.51
CA ALA A 751 20.29 25.70 19.80
C ALA A 751 19.18 26.72 20.16
N LEU A 752 19.24 27.31 21.37
CA LEU A 752 18.30 28.34 21.81
C LEU A 752 18.52 29.72 21.15
N THR A 753 19.68 29.99 20.56
CA THR A 753 20.04 31.26 19.91
C THR A 753 20.15 31.08 18.39
N SER A 754 19.02 30.76 17.75
CA SER A 754 18.93 30.40 16.33
C SER A 754 19.14 31.59 15.39
N THR A 755 20.21 31.53 14.60
CA THR A 755 20.47 32.39 13.44
C THR A 755 21.22 31.59 12.38
N GLY A 756 21.36 32.11 11.15
CA GLY A 756 22.25 31.51 10.13
C GLY A 756 23.72 31.41 10.57
N ALA A 757 24.12 32.13 11.63
CA ALA A 757 25.46 32.10 12.20
C ALA A 757 25.60 31.20 13.45
N THR A 758 24.56 30.45 13.85
CA THR A 758 24.65 29.47 14.95
C THR A 758 25.77 28.45 14.64
N PRO A 759 26.78 28.30 15.51
CA PRO A 759 27.92 27.42 15.23
C PRO A 759 27.55 25.95 15.46
N TRP A 760 27.99 25.10 14.53
CA TRP A 760 27.87 23.65 14.60
C TRP A 760 29.25 23.01 14.51
N THR A 761 29.56 22.11 15.45
CA THR A 761 30.71 21.20 15.34
C THR A 761 30.22 19.84 14.82
N PHE A 762 31.13 18.93 14.47
CA PHE A 762 30.75 17.60 14.01
C PHE A 762 31.77 16.54 14.46
N GLY A 763 31.27 15.32 14.64
CA GLY A 763 32.06 14.09 14.63
C GLY A 763 31.60 13.17 13.49
N LYS A 764 32.20 11.98 13.40
CA LYS A 764 31.83 10.97 12.41
C LYS A 764 31.75 9.57 13.03
N PRO A 765 30.57 8.93 13.09
CA PRO A 765 30.39 7.57 13.63
C PRO A 765 31.24 6.52 12.91
N ARG A 766 31.16 6.45 11.58
CA ARG A 766 31.82 5.44 10.74
C ARG A 766 32.68 6.10 9.66
N ALA A 767 33.84 5.52 9.35
CA ALA A 767 34.86 6.20 8.56
C ALA A 767 34.54 6.32 7.05
N ASP A 768 33.77 5.38 6.50
CA ASP A 768 33.32 5.35 5.09
C ASP A 768 32.31 6.46 4.73
N ALA A 769 31.82 6.48 3.49
CA ALA A 769 30.70 7.33 3.12
C ALA A 769 29.38 6.60 3.41
N ASN A 770 28.54 7.19 4.25
CA ASN A 770 27.35 6.54 4.80
C ASN A 770 26.23 7.53 5.14
N VAL A 771 25.06 7.01 5.53
CA VAL A 771 23.90 7.78 5.99
C VAL A 771 23.63 7.51 7.47
N VAL A 772 23.60 8.57 8.29
CA VAL A 772 23.13 8.50 9.68
C VAL A 772 21.61 8.39 9.70
N SER A 773 21.09 7.19 9.91
CA SER A 773 19.65 6.89 9.83
C SER A 773 18.84 7.35 11.04
N TRP A 774 19.45 7.35 12.23
CA TRP A 774 18.79 7.72 13.48
C TRP A 774 19.79 8.30 14.48
N LEU A 775 19.27 9.07 15.43
CA LEU A 775 19.99 9.65 16.56
C LEU A 775 19.15 9.51 17.82
N ALA A 776 19.75 9.02 18.91
CA ALA A 776 19.12 8.93 20.22
C ALA A 776 20.04 9.53 21.29
N VAL A 777 19.54 10.49 22.06
CA VAL A 777 20.31 11.16 23.13
C VAL A 777 19.85 10.64 24.48
N HIS A 778 20.80 10.35 25.38
CA HIS A 778 20.49 9.82 26.71
C HIS A 778 19.59 10.81 27.48
N PRO A 779 18.46 10.35 28.08
CA PRO A 779 17.46 11.25 28.67
C PRO A 779 18.06 12.25 29.65
N MET A 780 18.91 11.78 30.56
CA MET A 780 19.51 12.58 31.64
C MET A 780 20.93 13.11 31.35
N GLN A 781 21.61 12.61 30.31
CA GLN A 781 23.05 12.84 30.10
C GLN A 781 23.33 13.35 28.67
N PRO A 782 23.19 14.67 28.39
CA PRO A 782 23.13 15.19 27.03
C PRO A 782 24.44 15.09 26.23
N GLY A 783 25.54 14.64 26.85
CA GLY A 783 26.81 14.28 26.19
C GLY A 783 26.87 12.84 25.69
N ILE A 784 25.98 11.96 26.17
CA ILE A 784 25.84 10.59 25.68
C ILE A 784 24.81 10.59 24.54
N VAL A 785 25.26 10.21 23.35
CA VAL A 785 24.43 10.13 22.14
C VAL A 785 24.79 8.90 21.33
N TYR A 786 23.77 8.22 20.82
CA TYR A 786 23.88 7.07 19.93
C TYR A 786 23.47 7.48 18.51
N ALA A 787 24.16 6.92 17.52
CA ALA A 787 23.87 7.10 16.10
C ALA A 787 23.78 5.73 15.41
N THR A 788 22.80 5.56 14.53
CA THR A 788 22.69 4.38 13.66
C THR A 788 23.04 4.73 12.23
N VAL A 789 23.55 3.75 11.48
CA VAL A 789 23.95 3.91 10.08
C VAL A 789 23.21 2.90 9.22
N SER A 790 22.51 3.35 8.17
CA SER A 790 21.69 2.45 7.33
C SER A 790 22.31 2.04 6.00
N THR A 791 23.44 2.62 5.57
CA THR A 791 24.17 2.05 4.44
C THR A 791 25.01 0.87 4.92
N PHE A 792 24.98 -0.24 4.18
CA PHE A 792 25.92 -1.34 4.40
C PHE A 792 27.37 -0.85 4.31
N ASN A 793 28.26 -1.48 5.08
CA ASN A 793 29.68 -1.12 5.06
C ASN A 793 30.29 -1.29 3.67
N SER A 794 31.18 -0.39 3.26
CA SER A 794 32.04 -0.60 2.08
C SER A 794 33.16 -1.62 2.31
N ALA A 795 33.43 -2.00 3.57
CA ALA A 795 34.33 -3.09 3.97
C ALA A 795 33.83 -3.72 5.29
N THR A 796 33.88 -5.05 5.41
CA THR A 796 33.28 -5.81 6.51
C THR A 796 33.74 -5.37 7.91
N GLY A 797 32.81 -5.35 8.87
CA GLY A 797 33.13 -5.13 10.28
C GLY A 797 33.32 -3.67 10.72
N GLN A 798 32.84 -2.68 9.96
CA GLN A 798 32.86 -1.27 10.41
C GLN A 798 31.68 -0.92 11.35
N GLY A 799 30.60 -1.71 11.36
CA GLY A 799 29.49 -1.57 12.30
C GLY A 799 28.36 -0.63 11.86
N HIS A 800 27.27 -0.64 12.63
CA HIS A 800 26.02 0.04 12.29
C HIS A 800 25.42 0.87 13.45
N VAL A 801 25.82 0.62 14.69
CA VAL A 801 25.43 1.37 15.88
C VAL A 801 26.68 1.92 16.59
N PHE A 802 26.66 3.20 16.89
CA PHE A 802 27.78 3.93 17.48
C PHE A 802 27.33 4.75 18.67
N ARG A 803 28.24 4.94 19.64
CA ARG A 803 28.04 5.71 20.87
C ARG A 803 29.13 6.77 21.00
N SER A 804 28.74 7.98 21.33
CA SER A 804 29.60 9.05 21.83
C SER A 804 29.29 9.32 23.30
N THR A 805 30.28 9.81 24.04
CA THR A 805 30.13 10.33 25.41
C THR A 805 30.66 11.76 25.56
N ASP A 806 31.01 12.41 24.45
CA ASP A 806 31.68 13.72 24.38
C ASP A 806 30.87 14.73 23.53
N PHE A 807 29.55 14.62 23.55
CA PHE A 807 28.62 15.40 22.74
C PHE A 807 28.80 15.18 21.22
N GLY A 808 29.11 13.95 20.80
CA GLY A 808 29.17 13.57 19.39
C GLY A 808 30.46 13.98 18.66
N ALA A 809 31.53 14.35 19.37
CA ALA A 809 32.81 14.71 18.76
C ALA A 809 33.61 13.46 18.36
N THR A 810 33.76 12.50 19.26
CA THR A 810 34.31 11.16 19.00
C THR A 810 33.24 10.08 19.15
N TRP A 811 33.46 8.95 18.49
CA TRP A 811 32.49 7.86 18.39
C TRP A 811 33.19 6.50 18.52
N ALA A 812 32.61 5.62 19.32
CA ALA A 812 32.99 4.23 19.44
C ALA A 812 31.88 3.32 18.90
N ARG A 813 32.22 2.13 18.39
CA ARG A 813 31.23 1.11 18.02
C ARG A 813 30.47 0.64 19.26
N ALA A 814 29.16 0.48 19.11
CA ALA A 814 28.24 0.03 20.15
C ALA A 814 27.45 -1.23 19.73
N ASP A 815 27.80 -1.85 18.59
CA ASP A 815 27.17 -3.08 18.10
C ASP A 815 27.36 -4.30 19.03
N GLY A 816 28.29 -4.26 19.99
CA GLY A 816 28.76 -5.45 20.71
C GLY A 816 29.79 -6.26 19.91
N SER A 817 29.98 -7.53 20.27
CA SER A 817 30.93 -8.44 19.61
C SER A 817 30.61 -9.91 19.85
N GLY A 818 31.13 -10.81 19.01
CA GLY A 818 30.85 -12.24 19.10
C GLY A 818 29.36 -12.55 18.94
N ALA A 819 28.86 -13.55 19.66
CA ALA A 819 27.46 -13.98 19.58
C ALA A 819 26.45 -12.94 20.07
N THR A 820 26.86 -11.94 20.85
CA THR A 820 25.99 -10.81 21.28
C THR A 820 26.14 -9.57 20.40
N GLY A 821 26.95 -9.63 19.33
CA GLY A 821 27.07 -8.55 18.36
C GLY A 821 25.81 -8.43 17.49
N ILE A 822 25.35 -7.19 17.28
CA ILE A 822 24.36 -6.85 16.26
C ILE A 822 24.90 -7.29 14.88
N PRO A 823 24.06 -7.88 14.00
CA PRO A 823 24.47 -8.29 12.65
C PRO A 823 24.97 -7.12 11.80
N ASP A 824 25.79 -7.40 10.79
CA ASP A 824 26.29 -6.38 9.84
C ASP A 824 25.18 -6.00 8.84
N VAL A 825 24.15 -5.30 9.34
CA VAL A 825 22.90 -4.96 8.66
C VAL A 825 22.47 -3.51 8.97
N PRO A 826 21.89 -2.78 8.00
CA PRO A 826 21.27 -1.47 8.21
C PRO A 826 20.36 -1.38 9.43
N VAL A 827 20.77 -0.57 10.41
CA VAL A 827 19.93 -0.23 11.56
C VAL A 827 19.21 1.09 11.27
N HIS A 828 17.88 1.10 11.31
CA HIS A 828 17.06 2.26 10.94
C HIS A 828 16.54 3.08 12.13
N THR A 829 16.55 2.53 13.35
CA THR A 829 16.13 3.22 14.58
C THR A 829 16.83 2.61 15.80
N LEU A 830 16.93 3.40 16.87
CA LEU A 830 17.40 2.96 18.19
C LEU A 830 16.65 3.76 19.28
N VAL A 831 16.23 3.07 20.33
CA VAL A 831 15.63 3.66 21.52
C VAL A 831 16.50 3.30 22.72
N ILE A 832 16.72 4.27 23.62
CA ILE A 832 17.42 4.07 24.89
C ILE A 832 16.36 3.73 25.93
N ASP A 833 16.61 2.76 26.81
CA ASP A 833 15.71 2.47 27.93
C ASP A 833 15.62 3.72 28.83
N PRO A 834 14.43 4.31 29.09
CA PRO A 834 14.31 5.49 29.94
C PRO A 834 14.67 5.23 31.41
N ASN A 835 14.93 3.98 31.80
CA ASN A 835 15.41 3.57 33.12
C ASN A 835 16.93 3.34 33.17
N ASP A 836 17.66 3.52 32.06
CA ASP A 836 19.13 3.61 32.04
C ASP A 836 19.53 4.98 32.63
N THR A 837 20.22 4.99 33.77
CA THR A 837 20.40 6.17 34.65
C THR A 837 21.85 6.50 34.96
#